data_AF-A0A495V2Y1-F1
#
_entry.id   AF-A0A495V2Y1-F1
#
_cell.length_a   1.000
_cell.length_b   1.000
_cell.length_c   1.000
_cell.angle_alpha   90.00
_cell.angle_beta   90.00
_cell.angle_gamma   90.00
#
_symmetry.space_group_name_H-M   'P 1'
#
loop_
_entity.id
_entity.type
_entity.pdbx_description
1 polymer ?
#
loop_
_entity_poly.entity_id
_entity_poly.type
_entity_poly.pdbx_seq_one_letter_code
_entity_poly.pdbx_strand_id
1 'polypeptide(L)'
;MIVARSENLPTAQTERRRRRLILMPCGLTLVVWLLFVSIDVAATEGPNPSFAGSTRSGYLLSTPQITDPLAPLAHAEHAAGSIGVRTAVVTVADPLETHLGRAFDVQVSALIRAFHTKDFVLDGFALTWNLSRAEAVQDGGDIPVNGSTSFTDDQRSRPSVLVFRRDLWRHVEGAGDGGAAGPGSEYFVVFLVGESPTFGVQPHAFRCAITCAARLADASDPERFAQPCACNESDLARKRATLEIIGPTFSGSMHSLALVLASLSSNGAEIKVNLQSPSATVQSNHRVTELIHRIVGEPLDLQYTSLASSLNDQLGALARYAYGKNMLKPKGNKGKKGGVLILAEESTFGHGVSELLRSERRHDIAKSTSDKDALADSEAWSTFLDITRVAGFPQNIAAIRGEHSRIDQKQSESRRDLLKVRNRLLELDLSGIDLVTDRPPAYRRLLSSRSDELMLYGTFDALRVRVNPAMVVIVATDVRDRLFLLNEVRKSLPNALPVLMEMDYLTTHPDYRKISRGALVVPNGDTVLRVDSNGCLTSCGQGGTGPCAGGKTDSDGDRKSYLSFPADYAANLFRAALNLIDTGSSPKDQTHSGGSNCDQKAVSLYVTTLAGFQQVYPDVGSGMKDDGRPTEPAAPRSRLLAADGRLLLDRPITIFFLIAAIVVVASSSWLAVFGRAHLVMFSPLRHPNPLCGIREARFNRENDEGEDPDGAKRKLLRLNRFLSIGLLVLGLAVLVIAGTHLYGLFLPTRQQTWSLAHGRDVAMLIGLFLLYLCVAIVAGWKLSLWRRRCIGHLSSLAGTAGIPSPDRSRGQVALSAAVVVVVALLLLAWFSGIPNSVDSALTSLFVNSILLLLGFWFLAELWTESRRLAWFAQLLAPTAGLSAESAAAKPALSNGSPPSESWANPIQLNSLPQSPFNLHFRERDLAALAASSDETWRAQTRELLECRSPIKAESNDSFRIWQARLVAEMRYGTTAIRSCAWAAILAPTTILLGIGLYPPYGERLMTTASVVLVFVAFALTMSVVIKLEQHPLLGPLFTLNRDKLSFGGVIGALWGKLIAAAVILIPVLFPDALSGLYGLLQSIDSLR
;
A
#
# COMPACT_ATOMS: atom_id res chain seq x y z
N MET A 1 1.05 -80.37 -10.64
CA MET A 1 1.20 -81.43 -9.61
C MET A 1 0.55 -80.94 -8.33
N ILE A 2 -0.41 -81.73 -7.83
CA ILE A 2 -1.26 -81.48 -6.66
C ILE A 2 -0.51 -81.87 -5.36
N VAL A 3 -1.06 -81.44 -4.22
CA VAL A 3 -0.93 -81.91 -2.80
C VAL A 3 -0.24 -80.85 -1.92
N ALA A 4 -0.90 -80.03 -1.09
CA ALA A 4 -1.91 -80.18 -0.02
C ALA A 4 -1.33 -80.30 1.40
N ARG A 5 -2.06 -79.68 2.37
CA ARG A 5 -1.96 -79.62 3.85
C ARG A 5 -1.22 -78.41 4.45
N SER A 6 -1.62 -77.85 5.60
CA SER A 6 -2.89 -77.75 6.36
C SER A 6 -2.57 -76.90 7.60
N GLU A 7 -3.44 -75.95 7.93
CA GLU A 7 -3.81 -75.43 9.27
C GLU A 7 -2.72 -75.19 10.35
N ASN A 8 -2.60 -73.93 10.81
CA ASN A 8 -3.13 -73.50 12.12
C ASN A 8 -2.83 -72.02 12.41
N LEU A 9 -3.89 -71.24 12.59
CA LEU A 9 -3.90 -69.83 12.99
C LEU A 9 -4.83 -69.70 14.20
N PRO A 10 -4.43 -69.00 15.28
CA PRO A 10 -5.39 -68.37 16.16
C PRO A 10 -5.31 -66.84 15.99
N THR A 11 -6.28 -66.30 15.27
CA THR A 11 -6.68 -64.89 15.36
C THR A 11 -7.59 -64.71 16.57
N ALA A 12 -7.24 -63.82 17.50
CA ALA A 12 -8.21 -63.01 18.23
C ALA A 12 -7.51 -62.01 19.16
N GLN A 13 -7.20 -60.80 18.65
CA GLN A 13 -7.26 -59.55 19.45
C GLN A 13 -6.90 -58.28 18.68
N THR A 14 -6.30 -58.38 17.48
CA THR A 14 -5.80 -57.20 16.74
C THR A 14 -6.78 -56.58 15.76
N GLU A 15 -7.94 -57.19 15.50
CA GLU A 15 -8.85 -56.73 14.43
C GLU A 15 -9.94 -55.76 14.89
N ARG A 16 -10.23 -55.69 16.21
CA ARG A 16 -11.18 -54.71 16.77
C ARG A 16 -10.62 -53.28 16.93
N ARG A 17 -9.29 -53.09 16.88
CA ARG A 17 -8.67 -51.75 16.89
C ARG A 17 -8.52 -51.12 15.50
N ARG A 18 -8.54 -51.91 14.41
CA ARG A 18 -8.43 -51.38 13.04
C ARG A 18 -9.73 -50.74 12.52
N ARG A 19 -10.91 -51.13 13.03
CA ARG A 19 -12.20 -50.58 12.54
C ARG A 19 -12.65 -49.26 13.19
N ARG A 20 -11.95 -48.73 14.19
CA ARG A 20 -12.24 -47.38 14.76
C ARG A 20 -11.34 -46.26 14.21
N LEU A 21 -10.44 -46.55 13.27
CA LEU A 21 -9.46 -45.59 12.74
C LEU A 21 -9.76 -45.12 11.30
N ILE A 22 -10.93 -45.45 10.76
CA ILE A 22 -11.34 -45.10 9.38
C ILE A 22 -12.57 -44.15 9.37
N LEU A 23 -12.82 -43.41 10.45
CA LEU A 23 -13.72 -42.25 10.40
C LEU A 23 -12.96 -40.95 10.62
N MET A 24 -12.67 -40.29 9.49
CA MET A 24 -12.41 -38.86 9.27
C MET A 24 -11.04 -38.25 9.69
N PRO A 25 -10.53 -37.24 8.94
CA PRO A 25 -11.24 -36.45 7.92
C PRO A 25 -10.69 -36.61 6.48
N CYS A 26 -11.54 -37.13 5.59
CA CYS A 26 -11.50 -36.81 4.15
C CYS A 26 -12.13 -35.43 3.85
N GLY A 27 -12.46 -34.63 4.87
CA GLY A 27 -13.08 -33.31 4.71
C GLY A 27 -12.14 -32.20 4.24
N LEU A 28 -10.81 -32.41 4.23
CA LEU A 28 -9.87 -31.30 4.00
C LEU A 28 -9.64 -30.97 2.51
N THR A 29 -9.93 -31.89 1.60
CA THR A 29 -9.88 -31.64 0.15
C THR A 29 -11.22 -31.17 -0.42
N LEU A 30 -12.34 -31.49 0.25
CA LEU A 30 -13.68 -31.03 -0.16
C LEU A 30 -13.93 -29.57 0.23
N VAL A 31 -13.36 -29.10 1.34
CA VAL A 31 -13.47 -27.69 1.79
C VAL A 31 -12.68 -26.74 0.90
N VAL A 32 -11.57 -27.17 0.31
CA VAL A 32 -10.80 -26.36 -0.67
C VAL A 32 -11.53 -26.22 -2.01
N TRP A 33 -12.42 -27.17 -2.35
CA TRP A 33 -13.22 -27.13 -3.58
C TRP A 33 -14.56 -26.40 -3.38
N LEU A 34 -15.19 -26.53 -2.21
CA LEU A 34 -16.43 -25.80 -1.86
C LEU A 34 -16.20 -24.31 -1.55
N LEU A 35 -14.99 -23.89 -1.18
CA LEU A 35 -14.64 -22.47 -1.00
C LEU A 35 -14.54 -21.68 -2.31
N PHE A 36 -14.61 -22.35 -3.47
CA PHE A 36 -14.58 -21.71 -4.80
C PHE A 36 -15.96 -21.52 -5.45
N VAL A 37 -17.07 -22.03 -4.87
CA VAL A 37 -18.38 -22.10 -5.56
C VAL A 37 -19.52 -21.43 -4.78
N SER A 38 -19.31 -20.26 -4.17
CA SER A 38 -20.44 -19.49 -3.62
C SER A 38 -20.21 -18.00 -3.67
N ILE A 39 -20.38 -17.44 -4.88
CA ILE A 39 -20.75 -16.04 -5.09
C ILE A 39 -21.82 -16.06 -6.19
N ASP A 40 -23.09 -16.10 -5.77
CA ASP A 40 -24.23 -15.81 -6.63
C ASP A 40 -25.21 -14.96 -5.82
N VAL A 41 -25.24 -13.66 -6.09
CA VAL A 41 -26.36 -12.76 -5.77
C VAL A 41 -26.49 -11.73 -6.90
N ALA A 42 -27.46 -12.00 -7.77
CA ALA A 42 -28.36 -11.10 -8.47
C ALA A 42 -27.84 -9.69 -8.89
N ALA A 43 -27.41 -9.59 -10.14
CA ALA A 43 -27.61 -8.39 -10.95
C ALA A 43 -28.54 -8.78 -12.12
N THR A 44 -29.80 -8.34 -12.06
CA THR A 44 -30.74 -8.47 -13.17
C THR A 44 -30.47 -7.36 -14.18
N GLU A 45 -29.72 -7.68 -15.23
CA GLU A 45 -29.63 -6.86 -16.44
C GLU A 45 -30.87 -7.13 -17.31
N GLY A 46 -31.66 -6.08 -17.56
CA GLY A 46 -32.74 -6.11 -18.54
C GLY A 46 -32.19 -6.06 -19.98
N PRO A 47 -32.94 -6.58 -20.97
CA PRO A 47 -32.44 -6.70 -22.33
C PRO A 47 -32.40 -5.35 -23.06
N ASN A 48 -31.29 -5.07 -23.74
CA ASN A 48 -31.17 -4.00 -24.73
C ASN A 48 -32.08 -4.29 -25.94
N PRO A 49 -32.98 -3.37 -26.34
CA PRO A 49 -33.53 -3.40 -27.68
C PRO A 49 -32.68 -2.54 -28.62
N SER A 50 -32.21 -3.18 -29.70
CA SER A 50 -31.78 -2.53 -30.92
C SER A 50 -32.90 -1.66 -31.51
N PHE A 51 -32.61 -0.42 -31.90
CA PHE A 51 -33.48 0.32 -32.81
C PHE A 51 -32.68 1.03 -33.90
N ALA A 52 -32.95 0.58 -35.13
CA ALA A 52 -32.67 1.30 -36.36
C ALA A 52 -33.77 2.35 -36.61
N GLY A 53 -33.44 3.32 -37.47
CA GLY A 53 -34.09 4.61 -37.68
C GLY A 53 -35.61 4.66 -37.81
N SER A 54 -36.17 5.76 -37.27
CA SER A 54 -37.30 6.50 -37.84
C SER A 54 -37.41 7.87 -37.15
N THR A 55 -37.93 8.83 -37.89
CA THR A 55 -37.91 10.28 -37.74
C THR A 55 -38.83 10.87 -36.65
N ARG A 56 -38.32 11.95 -36.01
CA ARG A 56 -38.98 13.18 -35.48
C ARG A 56 -39.88 13.15 -34.21
N SER A 57 -39.52 14.12 -33.34
CA SER A 57 -40.27 14.78 -32.23
C SER A 57 -40.48 13.94 -30.96
N GLY A 58 -40.14 14.35 -29.74
CA GLY A 58 -39.63 15.59 -29.14
C GLY A 58 -39.67 15.36 -27.60
N TYR A 59 -38.89 16.12 -26.83
CA TYR A 59 -38.88 16.22 -25.35
C TYR A 59 -37.98 15.36 -24.44
N LEU A 60 -37.21 14.35 -24.90
CA LEU A 60 -36.50 13.49 -23.92
C LEU A 60 -34.97 13.37 -23.95
N LEU A 61 -34.22 14.06 -24.80
CA LEU A 61 -32.75 13.91 -24.81
C LEU A 61 -32.02 15.19 -25.25
N SER A 62 -31.95 16.19 -24.36
CA SER A 62 -30.86 17.19 -24.23
C SER A 62 -31.31 18.23 -23.21
N THR A 63 -30.57 18.43 -22.11
CA THR A 63 -30.73 19.64 -21.28
C THR A 63 -30.56 20.85 -22.23
N PRO A 64 -31.54 21.75 -22.36
CA PRO A 64 -31.41 22.88 -23.27
C PRO A 64 -30.23 23.75 -22.83
N GLN A 65 -29.26 23.92 -23.73
CA GLN A 65 -28.19 24.89 -23.52
C GLN A 65 -28.84 26.27 -23.53
N ILE A 66 -28.75 27.00 -22.42
CA ILE A 66 -29.30 28.35 -22.32
C ILE A 66 -28.50 29.22 -23.29
N THR A 67 -29.21 29.99 -24.12
CA THR A 67 -28.59 30.79 -25.20
C THR A 67 -27.87 32.04 -24.69
N ASP A 68 -28.38 32.67 -23.62
CA ASP A 68 -27.76 33.85 -22.99
C ASP A 68 -27.67 33.65 -21.46
N PRO A 69 -26.47 33.68 -20.85
CA PRO A 69 -26.32 33.59 -19.40
C PRO A 69 -26.99 34.76 -18.64
N LEU A 70 -27.26 35.89 -19.29
CA LEU A 70 -27.93 37.06 -18.68
C LEU A 70 -29.46 36.94 -18.67
N ALA A 71 -30.03 35.95 -19.38
CA ALA A 71 -31.46 35.66 -19.41
C ALA A 71 -31.74 34.18 -19.02
N PRO A 72 -31.36 33.75 -17.80
CA PRO A 72 -31.31 32.34 -17.44
C PRO A 72 -32.68 31.65 -17.30
N LEU A 73 -33.77 32.42 -17.22
CA LEU A 73 -35.13 31.92 -17.05
C LEU A 73 -36.03 32.24 -18.26
N ALA A 74 -35.46 32.62 -19.41
CA ALA A 74 -36.24 32.94 -20.61
C ALA A 74 -37.12 31.77 -21.07
N HIS A 75 -36.68 30.52 -20.88
CA HIS A 75 -37.47 29.33 -21.20
C HIS A 75 -38.63 29.09 -20.21
N ALA A 76 -38.59 29.68 -19.03
CA ALA A 76 -39.60 29.52 -17.98
C ALA A 76 -40.76 30.53 -18.09
N GLU A 77 -40.70 31.49 -19.02
CA GLU A 77 -41.75 32.50 -19.27
C GLU A 77 -43.13 31.88 -19.54
N HIS A 78 -43.16 30.68 -20.14
CA HIS A 78 -44.38 29.98 -20.53
C HIS A 78 -44.82 28.89 -19.52
N ALA A 79 -44.16 28.79 -18.37
CA ALA A 79 -44.49 27.78 -17.38
C ALA A 79 -45.80 28.14 -16.64
N ALA A 80 -46.82 27.29 -16.77
CA ALA A 80 -48.09 27.46 -16.08
C ALA A 80 -47.95 27.13 -14.58
N GLY A 81 -47.79 28.12 -13.72
CA GLY A 81 -47.72 27.93 -12.26
C GLY A 81 -47.08 29.09 -11.50
N SER A 82 -47.09 29.04 -10.17
CA SER A 82 -46.29 29.96 -9.34
C SER A 82 -44.83 29.57 -9.40
N ILE A 83 -43.97 30.54 -9.73
CA ILE A 83 -42.52 30.35 -9.85
C ILE A 83 -41.84 31.02 -8.66
N GLY A 84 -41.13 30.24 -7.84
CA GLY A 84 -40.20 30.76 -6.84
C GLY A 84 -38.80 30.83 -7.44
N VAL A 85 -38.07 31.93 -7.23
CA VAL A 85 -36.68 32.08 -7.72
C VAL A 85 -35.75 32.40 -6.57
N ARG A 86 -34.63 31.68 -6.50
CA ARG A 86 -33.51 31.95 -5.59
C ARG A 86 -32.23 32.09 -6.38
N THR A 87 -31.32 32.92 -5.91
CA THR A 87 -30.05 33.18 -6.61
C THR A 87 -28.84 33.09 -5.68
N ALA A 88 -27.70 32.68 -6.24
CA ALA A 88 -26.41 32.76 -5.56
C ALA A 88 -25.28 33.02 -6.56
N VAL A 89 -24.19 33.60 -6.07
CA VAL A 89 -22.96 33.79 -6.85
C VAL A 89 -21.89 32.85 -6.31
N VAL A 90 -21.27 32.07 -7.19
CA VAL A 90 -20.23 31.10 -6.83
C VAL A 90 -18.97 31.42 -7.62
N THR A 91 -17.84 31.55 -6.94
CA THR A 91 -16.54 31.66 -7.61
C THR A 91 -15.93 30.28 -7.79
N VAL A 92 -15.36 30.02 -8.97
CA VAL A 92 -14.76 28.75 -9.36
C VAL A 92 -13.44 29.00 -10.07
N ALA A 93 -12.52 28.04 -10.01
CA ALA A 93 -11.23 28.17 -10.72
C ALA A 93 -11.47 28.39 -12.22
N ASP A 94 -10.81 29.38 -12.82
CA ASP A 94 -10.97 29.65 -14.25
C ASP A 94 -10.30 28.53 -15.08
N PRO A 95 -11.05 27.69 -15.82
CA PRO A 95 -10.49 26.53 -16.52
C PRO A 95 -9.64 26.89 -17.74
N LEU A 96 -9.75 28.12 -18.28
CA LEU A 96 -9.02 28.54 -19.47
C LEU A 96 -7.78 29.37 -19.12
N GLU A 97 -7.90 30.27 -18.15
CA GLU A 97 -6.80 31.15 -17.80
C GLU A 97 -5.83 30.52 -16.79
N THR A 98 -6.31 29.58 -15.96
CA THR A 98 -5.51 28.86 -14.96
C THR A 98 -5.20 27.42 -15.39
N HIS A 99 -4.17 26.82 -14.79
CA HIS A 99 -3.83 25.40 -14.95
C HIS A 99 -4.73 24.47 -14.10
N LEU A 100 -5.88 24.95 -13.64
CA LEU A 100 -6.73 24.32 -12.64
C LEU A 100 -8.07 23.85 -13.23
N GLY A 101 -8.10 23.47 -14.52
CA GLY A 101 -9.30 22.93 -15.17
C GLY A 101 -9.92 21.73 -14.43
N ARG A 102 -9.09 20.83 -13.89
CA ARG A 102 -9.59 19.75 -13.01
C ARG A 102 -10.28 20.29 -11.75
N ALA A 103 -9.77 21.36 -11.15
CA ALA A 103 -10.38 21.93 -9.96
C ALA A 103 -11.78 22.47 -10.29
N PHE A 104 -11.93 23.14 -11.43
CA PHE A 104 -13.22 23.57 -11.97
C PHE A 104 -14.20 22.40 -12.13
N ASP A 105 -13.81 21.33 -12.84
CA ASP A 105 -14.69 20.16 -13.07
C ASP A 105 -15.17 19.54 -11.75
N VAL A 106 -14.24 19.37 -10.81
CA VAL A 106 -14.52 18.79 -9.50
C VAL A 106 -15.44 19.71 -8.68
N GLN A 107 -15.27 21.03 -8.78
CA GLN A 107 -16.12 22.01 -8.09
C GLN A 107 -17.54 22.02 -8.65
N VAL A 108 -17.70 22.14 -9.98
CA VAL A 108 -19.02 22.14 -10.63
C VAL A 108 -19.76 20.83 -10.37
N SER A 109 -19.06 19.69 -10.42
CA SER A 109 -19.64 18.38 -10.09
C SER A 109 -20.13 18.30 -8.63
N ALA A 110 -19.35 18.83 -7.68
CA ALA A 110 -19.75 18.88 -6.27
C ALA A 110 -20.98 19.77 -6.05
N LEU A 111 -21.05 20.91 -6.75
CA LEU A 111 -22.19 21.82 -6.71
C LEU A 111 -23.47 21.17 -7.23
N ILE A 112 -23.44 20.58 -8.44
CA ILE A 112 -24.60 19.88 -9.03
C ILE A 112 -25.08 18.76 -8.10
N ARG A 113 -24.14 18.01 -7.51
CA ARG A 113 -24.47 16.92 -6.58
C ARG A 113 -25.15 17.44 -5.30
N ALA A 114 -24.77 18.60 -4.79
CA ALA A 114 -25.42 19.22 -3.63
C ALA A 114 -26.88 19.57 -3.91
N PHE A 115 -27.16 20.17 -5.07
CA PHE A 115 -28.52 20.47 -5.51
C PHE A 115 -29.36 19.20 -5.70
N HIS A 116 -28.79 18.17 -6.36
CA HIS A 116 -29.46 16.87 -6.51
C HIS A 116 -29.79 16.21 -5.16
N THR A 117 -29.01 16.45 -4.11
CA THR A 117 -29.26 15.92 -2.76
C THR A 117 -30.47 16.57 -2.08
N LYS A 118 -30.94 17.71 -2.60
CA LYS A 118 -32.09 18.48 -2.10
C LYS A 118 -33.25 18.51 -3.12
N ASP A 119 -33.33 17.48 -3.96
CA ASP A 119 -34.36 17.27 -4.98
C ASP A 119 -34.43 18.35 -6.08
N PHE A 120 -33.35 19.11 -6.26
CA PHE A 120 -33.19 19.99 -7.42
C PHE A 120 -32.59 19.22 -8.59
N VAL A 121 -33.13 19.43 -9.79
CA VAL A 121 -32.62 18.88 -11.05
C VAL A 121 -32.00 19.99 -11.87
N LEU A 122 -30.87 19.74 -12.53
CA LEU A 122 -30.28 20.70 -13.48
C LEU A 122 -31.21 20.85 -14.71
N ASP A 123 -31.79 22.03 -14.86
CA ASP A 123 -32.76 22.35 -15.92
C ASP A 123 -32.08 22.98 -17.15
N GLY A 124 -31.00 23.73 -16.94
CA GLY A 124 -30.22 24.33 -18.03
C GLY A 124 -28.90 24.93 -17.54
N PHE A 125 -27.99 25.20 -18.47
CA PHE A 125 -26.72 25.88 -18.19
C PHE A 125 -26.25 26.71 -19.39
N ALA A 126 -25.47 27.75 -19.09
CA ALA A 126 -24.73 28.56 -20.06
C ALA A 126 -23.33 28.83 -19.50
N LEU A 127 -22.30 28.25 -20.12
CA LEU A 127 -20.90 28.48 -19.74
C LEU A 127 -20.25 29.42 -20.75
N THR A 128 -19.60 30.47 -20.26
CA THR A 128 -18.86 31.47 -21.05
C THR A 128 -17.47 30.97 -21.46
N TRP A 129 -16.98 29.89 -20.84
CA TRP A 129 -15.73 29.23 -21.21
C TRP A 129 -15.91 28.32 -22.45
N ASN A 130 -15.24 28.65 -23.56
CA ASN A 130 -15.37 27.91 -24.82
C ASN A 130 -14.26 26.84 -24.99
N LEU A 131 -14.63 25.57 -24.84
CA LEU A 131 -13.72 24.41 -24.87
C LEU A 131 -13.19 24.08 -26.27
N SER A 132 -14.01 24.23 -27.33
CA SER A 132 -13.71 23.74 -28.69
C SER A 132 -12.50 24.42 -29.36
N ARG A 133 -12.06 25.58 -28.84
CA ARG A 133 -10.85 26.27 -29.32
C ARG A 133 -9.63 26.00 -28.45
N ALA A 134 -9.81 25.69 -27.17
CA ALA A 134 -8.71 25.30 -26.28
C ALA A 134 -8.06 23.98 -26.77
N GLU A 135 -8.89 23.03 -27.20
CA GLU A 135 -8.45 21.77 -27.81
C GLU A 135 -7.77 22.00 -29.17
N ALA A 136 -8.33 22.86 -30.03
CA ALA A 136 -7.77 23.16 -31.35
C ALA A 136 -6.37 23.83 -31.29
N VAL A 137 -6.10 24.63 -30.26
CA VAL A 137 -4.78 25.25 -30.03
C VAL A 137 -3.77 24.24 -29.47
N GLN A 138 -4.23 23.24 -28.70
CA GLN A 138 -3.37 22.18 -28.16
C GLN A 138 -2.87 21.21 -29.24
N ASP A 139 -3.69 20.91 -30.24
CA ASP A 139 -3.34 20.00 -31.35
C ASP A 139 -2.47 20.63 -32.44
N GLY A 140 -2.04 21.88 -32.26
CA GLY A 140 -1.23 22.60 -33.26
C GLY A 140 -1.97 22.91 -34.56
N GLY A 141 -3.31 22.89 -34.52
CA GLY A 141 -4.15 23.32 -35.64
C GLY A 141 -4.03 24.82 -35.89
N ASP A 142 -3.97 25.21 -37.15
CA ASP A 142 -3.95 26.62 -37.55
C ASP A 142 -5.17 27.35 -36.95
N ILE A 143 -4.91 28.32 -36.07
CA ILE A 143 -5.94 29.20 -35.53
C ILE A 143 -6.55 29.94 -36.74
N PRO A 144 -7.86 29.86 -37.00
CA PRO A 144 -8.45 30.60 -38.10
C PRO A 144 -8.20 32.10 -37.87
N VAL A 145 -7.39 32.68 -38.77
CA VAL A 145 -6.82 34.04 -38.71
C VAL A 145 -7.89 35.14 -38.84
N ASN A 146 -9.15 34.79 -39.15
CA ASN A 146 -10.20 35.75 -39.52
C ASN A 146 -11.31 35.93 -38.48
N GLY A 147 -11.01 35.83 -37.18
CA GLY A 147 -11.97 36.18 -36.11
C GLY A 147 -11.31 37.06 -35.06
N SER A 148 -11.80 38.29 -34.93
CA SER A 148 -11.32 39.36 -34.07
C SER A 148 -10.93 38.95 -32.64
N THR A 149 -10.04 39.75 -32.05
CA THR A 149 -9.54 39.79 -30.67
C THR A 149 -10.61 39.96 -29.57
N SER A 150 -11.90 39.66 -29.83
CA SER A 150 -13.04 40.01 -28.95
C SER A 150 -13.58 38.85 -28.10
N PHE A 151 -13.04 37.63 -28.22
CA PHE A 151 -13.62 36.44 -27.57
C PHE A 151 -13.07 36.15 -26.16
N THR A 152 -11.86 36.63 -25.81
CA THR A 152 -11.33 36.52 -24.43
C THR A 152 -12.06 37.43 -23.44
N ASP A 153 -12.79 38.44 -23.93
CA ASP A 153 -13.50 39.39 -23.08
C ASP A 153 -14.83 38.85 -22.55
N ASP A 154 -15.47 37.88 -23.21
CA ASP A 154 -16.82 37.43 -22.83
C ASP A 154 -16.81 36.74 -21.46
N GLN A 155 -15.83 35.87 -21.19
CA GLN A 155 -15.66 35.22 -19.88
C GLN A 155 -15.24 36.19 -18.75
N ARG A 156 -14.57 37.29 -19.10
CA ARG A 156 -14.13 38.33 -18.15
C ARG A 156 -15.23 39.32 -17.83
N SER A 157 -16.16 39.54 -18.76
CA SER A 157 -17.24 40.51 -18.66
C SER A 157 -18.57 39.91 -18.24
N ARG A 158 -18.86 38.65 -18.60
CA ARG A 158 -20.13 37.98 -18.32
C ARG A 158 -19.95 36.74 -17.44
N PRO A 159 -20.85 36.52 -16.46
CA PRO A 159 -20.85 35.30 -15.66
C PRO A 159 -21.38 34.12 -16.47
N SER A 160 -20.99 32.93 -16.05
CA SER A 160 -21.64 31.68 -16.45
C SER A 160 -22.82 31.38 -15.54
N VAL A 161 -23.76 30.52 -15.95
CA VAL A 161 -24.96 30.21 -15.15
C VAL A 161 -25.31 28.73 -15.17
N LEU A 162 -25.72 28.22 -14.01
CA LEU A 162 -26.43 26.95 -13.83
C LEU A 162 -27.83 27.22 -13.30
N VAL A 163 -28.85 26.60 -13.89
CA VAL A 163 -30.24 26.73 -13.46
C VAL A 163 -30.74 25.39 -12.98
N PHE A 164 -31.16 25.36 -11.72
CA PHE A 164 -31.74 24.18 -11.09
C PHE A 164 -33.23 24.37 -10.89
N ARG A 165 -34.02 23.33 -11.10
CA ARG A 165 -35.48 23.31 -10.90
C ARG A 165 -35.87 22.26 -9.87
N ARG A 166 -36.78 22.62 -8.98
CA ARG A 166 -37.47 21.73 -8.05
C ARG A 166 -38.98 21.80 -8.30
N ASP A 167 -39.56 20.65 -8.58
CA ASP A 167 -40.97 20.50 -8.90
C ASP A 167 -41.78 20.35 -7.59
N LEU A 168 -42.52 21.38 -7.15
CA LEU A 168 -43.20 21.36 -5.84
C LEU A 168 -44.36 20.35 -5.78
N TRP A 169 -44.96 20.01 -6.92
CA TRP A 169 -46.06 19.03 -7.01
C TRP A 169 -45.65 17.62 -6.56
N ARG A 170 -44.34 17.31 -6.55
CA ARG A 170 -43.82 16.00 -6.13
C ARG A 170 -43.80 15.80 -4.60
N HIS A 171 -43.91 16.88 -3.83
CA HIS A 171 -43.74 16.86 -2.37
C HIS A 171 -45.06 17.07 -1.59
N VAL A 172 -46.20 17.11 -2.27
CA VAL A 172 -47.52 17.23 -1.61
C VAL A 172 -47.96 15.84 -1.13
N GLU A 173 -47.36 15.36 -0.04
CA GLU A 173 -47.89 14.22 0.69
C GLU A 173 -49.13 14.66 1.48
N GLY A 174 -50.31 14.21 1.06
CA GLY A 174 -51.57 14.45 1.78
C GLY A 174 -52.54 15.44 1.14
N ALA A 175 -52.58 15.53 -0.19
CA ALA A 175 -53.74 16.11 -0.89
C ALA A 175 -54.97 15.17 -0.74
N GLY A 176 -55.48 15.06 0.49
CA GLY A 176 -56.90 14.82 0.70
C GLY A 176 -57.67 16.00 0.11
N ASP A 177 -58.72 15.67 -0.64
CA ASP A 177 -59.61 16.57 -1.35
C ASP A 177 -59.77 17.98 -0.73
N GLY A 178 -59.28 19.02 -1.41
CA GLY A 178 -59.77 20.40 -1.21
C GLY A 178 -58.74 21.53 -1.03
N GLY A 179 -57.45 21.24 -0.84
CA GLY A 179 -56.42 22.28 -0.70
C GLY A 179 -55.75 22.64 -2.02
N ALA A 180 -56.17 23.75 -2.66
CA ALA A 180 -55.66 24.26 -3.93
C ALA A 180 -54.21 24.82 -3.86
N ALA A 181 -53.22 23.99 -3.53
CA ALA A 181 -51.82 24.31 -3.82
C ALA A 181 -51.57 24.00 -5.30
N GLY A 182 -51.57 25.04 -6.15
CA GLY A 182 -51.33 24.89 -7.58
C GLY A 182 -49.98 24.26 -7.91
N PRO A 183 -49.78 23.75 -9.15
CA PRO A 183 -48.51 23.18 -9.61
C PRO A 183 -47.44 24.28 -9.69
N GLY A 184 -46.69 24.48 -8.60
CA GLY A 184 -45.58 25.43 -8.54
C GLY A 184 -44.23 24.79 -8.86
N SER A 185 -43.29 25.60 -9.33
CA SER A 185 -41.88 25.21 -9.51
C SER A 185 -40.97 26.20 -8.82
N GLU A 186 -39.92 25.72 -8.17
CA GLU A 186 -38.88 26.56 -7.60
C GLU A 186 -37.60 26.45 -8.43
N TYR A 187 -37.05 27.59 -8.83
CA TYR A 187 -35.79 27.68 -9.55
C TYR A 187 -34.70 28.23 -8.65
N PHE A 188 -33.51 27.64 -8.76
CA PHE A 188 -32.29 28.13 -8.15
C PHE A 188 -31.29 28.47 -9.25
N VAL A 189 -30.98 29.75 -9.40
CA VAL A 189 -30.05 30.27 -10.40
C VAL A 189 -28.69 30.51 -9.74
N VAL A 190 -27.67 29.80 -10.21
CA VAL A 190 -26.31 29.92 -9.71
C VAL A 190 -25.43 30.58 -10.76
N PHE A 191 -24.96 31.79 -10.47
CA PHE A 191 -23.99 32.48 -11.31
C PHE A 191 -22.57 32.02 -10.97
N LEU A 192 -21.85 31.50 -11.95
CA LEU A 192 -20.46 31.08 -11.83
C LEU A 192 -19.52 32.18 -12.34
N VAL A 193 -18.49 32.49 -11.55
CA VAL A 193 -17.49 33.50 -11.89
C VAL A 193 -16.09 32.90 -11.77
N GLY A 194 -15.28 33.09 -12.80
CA GLY A 194 -13.88 32.63 -12.79
C GLY A 194 -13.05 33.38 -11.77
N GLU A 195 -12.18 32.65 -11.08
CA GLU A 195 -11.14 33.19 -10.22
C GLU A 195 -9.78 32.52 -10.47
N SER A 196 -8.73 33.23 -10.08
CA SER A 196 -7.34 32.79 -10.15
C SER A 196 -6.60 33.08 -8.84
N PRO A 197 -5.60 32.26 -8.48
CA PRO A 197 -4.71 32.56 -7.36
C PRO A 197 -3.85 33.82 -7.54
N THR A 198 -3.65 34.32 -8.77
CA THR A 198 -2.81 35.51 -9.05
C THR A 198 -3.60 36.80 -9.29
N PHE A 199 -4.62 36.79 -10.17
CA PHE A 199 -5.42 37.99 -10.47
C PHE A 199 -6.68 38.12 -9.60
N GLY A 200 -7.05 37.06 -8.88
CA GLY A 200 -8.22 37.04 -8.02
C GLY A 200 -9.52 36.74 -8.78
N VAL A 201 -10.64 37.28 -8.30
CA VAL A 201 -11.97 37.14 -8.93
C VAL A 201 -12.08 38.10 -10.12
N GLN A 202 -12.66 37.64 -11.24
CA GLN A 202 -12.93 38.49 -12.40
C GLN A 202 -13.92 39.63 -12.03
N PRO A 203 -13.49 40.90 -11.96
CA PRO A 203 -14.28 41.96 -11.32
C PRO A 203 -15.54 42.32 -12.11
N HIS A 204 -15.48 42.38 -13.44
CA HIS A 204 -16.62 42.75 -14.27
C HIS A 204 -17.69 41.65 -14.30
N ALA A 205 -17.29 40.40 -14.57
CA ALA A 205 -18.20 39.25 -14.49
C ALA A 205 -18.84 39.12 -13.10
N PHE A 206 -18.09 39.36 -12.02
CA PHE A 206 -18.63 39.33 -10.65
C PHE A 206 -19.64 40.45 -10.37
N ARG A 207 -19.34 41.69 -10.78
CA ARG A 207 -20.30 42.81 -10.68
C ARG A 207 -21.59 42.52 -11.44
N CYS A 208 -21.46 41.98 -12.65
CA CYS A 208 -22.63 41.60 -13.43
C CYS A 208 -23.42 40.48 -12.73
N ALA A 209 -22.76 39.43 -12.25
CA ALA A 209 -23.40 38.34 -11.51
C ALA A 209 -24.21 38.83 -10.30
N ILE A 210 -23.63 39.73 -9.49
CA ILE A 210 -24.32 40.30 -8.32
C ILE A 210 -25.55 41.12 -8.74
N THR A 211 -25.40 41.96 -9.76
CA THR A 211 -26.50 42.79 -10.27
C THR A 211 -27.65 41.91 -10.79
N CYS A 212 -27.32 40.86 -11.54
CA CYS A 212 -28.30 39.87 -12.02
C CYS A 212 -28.96 39.11 -10.86
N ALA A 213 -28.16 38.64 -9.90
CA ALA A 213 -28.64 37.89 -8.75
C ALA A 213 -29.60 38.70 -7.87
N ALA A 214 -29.27 39.97 -7.60
CA ALA A 214 -30.11 40.89 -6.83
C ALA A 214 -31.43 41.19 -7.57
N ARG A 215 -31.39 41.38 -8.89
CA ARG A 215 -32.58 41.63 -9.71
C ARG A 215 -33.53 40.43 -9.72
N LEU A 216 -33.00 39.21 -9.84
CA LEU A 216 -33.79 37.98 -9.90
C LEU A 216 -34.33 37.54 -8.53
N ALA A 217 -33.61 37.80 -7.45
CA ALA A 217 -34.06 37.46 -6.09
C ALA A 217 -35.35 38.22 -5.67
N ASP A 218 -35.59 39.40 -6.25
CA ASP A 218 -36.74 40.27 -5.96
C ASP A 218 -37.86 40.16 -7.03
N ALA A 219 -37.71 39.24 -7.99
CA ALA A 219 -38.66 39.08 -9.09
C ALA A 219 -39.76 38.08 -8.71
N SER A 220 -40.94 38.60 -8.35
CA SER A 220 -42.19 37.82 -8.27
C SER A 220 -42.96 37.79 -9.59
N ASP A 221 -42.52 38.56 -10.59
CA ASP A 221 -43.23 38.84 -11.83
C ASP A 221 -42.58 38.11 -13.02
N PRO A 222 -43.30 37.20 -13.71
CA PRO A 222 -42.75 36.40 -14.80
C PRO A 222 -42.23 37.21 -16.00
N GLU A 223 -42.76 38.41 -16.25
CA GLU A 223 -42.27 39.27 -17.35
C GLU A 223 -40.80 39.71 -17.14
N ARG A 224 -40.34 39.75 -15.88
CA ARG A 224 -38.94 40.09 -15.58
C ARG A 224 -37.96 38.96 -15.86
N PHE A 225 -38.43 37.72 -16.01
CA PHE A 225 -37.59 36.55 -16.27
C PHE A 225 -37.12 36.48 -17.73
N ALA A 226 -37.88 37.07 -18.66
CA ALA A 226 -37.55 37.10 -20.09
C ALA A 226 -36.56 38.23 -20.47
N GLN A 227 -36.43 39.26 -19.63
CA GLN A 227 -35.56 40.39 -19.92
C GLN A 227 -34.10 40.08 -19.52
N PRO A 228 -33.13 40.28 -20.43
CA PRO A 228 -31.72 40.10 -20.10
C PRO A 228 -31.32 41.11 -19.02
N CYS A 229 -30.53 40.64 -18.06
CA CYS A 229 -29.99 41.50 -17.03
C CYS A 229 -28.99 42.49 -17.63
N ALA A 230 -29.18 43.78 -17.36
CA ALA A 230 -28.18 44.80 -17.70
C ALA A 230 -27.11 44.80 -16.62
N CYS A 231 -25.83 44.68 -17.00
CA CYS A 231 -24.70 44.75 -16.06
C CYS A 231 -24.44 46.20 -15.56
N ASN A 232 -25.45 47.07 -15.52
CA ASN A 232 -25.33 48.49 -15.17
C ASN A 232 -25.57 48.71 -13.66
N GLU A 233 -24.71 49.49 -13.01
CA GLU A 233 -24.73 49.72 -11.55
C GLU A 233 -25.97 50.49 -11.04
N SER A 234 -26.70 51.18 -11.93
CA SER A 234 -27.87 52.00 -11.58
C SER A 234 -29.05 51.21 -11.01
N ASP A 235 -29.11 49.89 -11.25
CA ASP A 235 -30.25 49.05 -10.86
C ASP A 235 -30.21 48.63 -9.39
N LEU A 236 -29.03 48.66 -8.73
CA LEU A 236 -28.84 48.31 -7.32
C LEU A 236 -29.22 49.46 -6.35
N ALA A 237 -29.26 50.70 -6.83
CA ALA A 237 -29.26 51.92 -5.99
C ALA A 237 -30.55 52.21 -5.20
N ARG A 238 -31.55 51.30 -5.17
CA ARG A 238 -32.87 51.59 -4.56
C ARG A 238 -33.42 50.55 -3.59
N LYS A 239 -32.75 49.43 -3.32
CA LYS A 239 -33.34 48.32 -2.54
C LYS A 239 -32.37 47.60 -1.60
N ARG A 240 -32.94 47.05 -0.51
CA ARG A 240 -32.28 46.17 0.45
C ARG A 240 -32.16 44.77 -0.17
N ALA A 241 -30.94 44.29 -0.40
CA ALA A 241 -30.70 43.00 -1.05
C ALA A 241 -29.84 42.08 -0.16
N THR A 242 -30.24 40.82 -0.04
CA THR A 242 -29.44 39.76 0.57
C THR A 242 -28.68 39.00 -0.51
N LEU A 243 -27.35 39.06 -0.48
CA LEU A 243 -26.48 38.37 -1.42
C LEU A 243 -25.88 37.13 -0.77
N GLU A 244 -26.12 35.99 -1.40
CA GLU A 244 -25.51 34.73 -1.02
C GLU A 244 -24.33 34.43 -1.95
N ILE A 245 -23.14 34.30 -1.37
CA ILE A 245 -21.89 34.14 -2.10
C ILE A 245 -21.13 32.92 -1.58
N ILE A 246 -20.79 31.99 -2.47
CA ILE A 246 -19.87 30.89 -2.18
C ILE A 246 -18.53 31.19 -2.86
N GLY A 247 -17.50 31.42 -2.06
CA GLY A 247 -16.17 31.80 -2.54
C GLY A 247 -15.46 32.76 -1.59
N PRO A 248 -14.22 33.16 -1.90
CA PRO A 248 -13.40 32.57 -2.95
C PRO A 248 -12.86 31.18 -2.56
N THR A 249 -12.50 30.39 -3.56
CA THR A 249 -11.75 29.14 -3.41
C THR A 249 -10.29 29.45 -3.05
N PHE A 250 -9.69 30.44 -3.74
CA PHE A 250 -8.31 30.82 -3.49
C PHE A 250 -8.24 31.97 -2.50
N SER A 251 -7.35 31.85 -1.50
CA SER A 251 -7.17 32.92 -0.52
C SER A 251 -6.69 34.23 -1.16
N GLY A 252 -5.93 34.16 -2.26
CA GLY A 252 -5.50 35.33 -3.01
C GLY A 252 -6.65 36.17 -3.58
N SER A 253 -7.77 35.52 -3.94
CA SER A 253 -8.93 36.20 -4.53
C SER A 253 -9.77 36.99 -3.52
N MET A 254 -9.50 36.84 -2.21
CA MET A 254 -10.26 37.53 -1.17
C MET A 254 -10.11 39.06 -1.27
N HIS A 255 -8.92 39.54 -1.63
CA HIS A 255 -8.67 40.97 -1.78
C HIS A 255 -9.47 41.57 -2.95
N SER A 256 -9.45 40.93 -4.12
CA SER A 256 -10.25 41.36 -5.28
C SER A 256 -11.74 41.33 -5.01
N LEU A 257 -12.22 40.31 -4.29
CA LEU A 257 -13.64 40.21 -3.90
C LEU A 257 -14.02 41.35 -2.97
N ALA A 258 -13.19 41.65 -1.97
CA ALA A 258 -13.39 42.78 -1.06
C ALA A 258 -13.46 44.12 -1.80
N LEU A 259 -12.59 44.35 -2.78
CA LEU A 259 -12.59 45.58 -3.61
C LEU A 259 -13.90 45.72 -4.40
N VAL A 260 -14.41 44.62 -4.98
CA VAL A 260 -15.65 44.66 -5.74
C VAL A 260 -16.85 44.89 -4.81
N LEU A 261 -16.94 44.19 -3.68
CA LEU A 261 -18.00 44.42 -2.69
C LEU A 261 -17.98 45.85 -2.14
N ALA A 262 -16.79 46.39 -1.87
CA ALA A 262 -16.62 47.77 -1.43
C ALA A 262 -17.17 48.77 -2.47
N SER A 263 -16.89 48.55 -3.76
CA SER A 263 -17.41 49.41 -4.83
C SER A 263 -18.93 49.38 -4.99
N LEU A 264 -19.57 48.27 -4.60
CA LEU A 264 -21.03 48.17 -4.63
C LEU A 264 -21.68 48.88 -3.43
N SER A 265 -21.04 48.83 -2.27
CA SER A 265 -21.53 49.49 -1.06
C SER A 265 -21.44 51.02 -1.15
N SER A 266 -20.43 51.57 -1.82
CA SER A 266 -20.28 53.03 -2.02
C SER A 266 -21.42 53.67 -2.82
N ASN A 267 -22.23 52.88 -3.55
CA ASN A 267 -23.35 53.37 -4.36
C ASN A 267 -24.66 53.56 -3.55
N GLY A 268 -24.61 53.45 -2.22
CA GLY A 268 -25.76 53.73 -1.33
C GLY A 268 -26.77 52.58 -1.18
N ALA A 269 -26.43 51.37 -1.63
CA ALA A 269 -27.28 50.19 -1.48
C ALA A 269 -27.06 49.54 -0.09
N GLU A 270 -28.16 49.24 0.63
CA GLU A 270 -28.11 48.44 1.86
C GLU A 270 -28.01 46.96 1.50
N ILE A 271 -26.78 46.44 1.38
CA ILE A 271 -26.51 45.07 0.96
C ILE A 271 -26.10 44.24 2.18
N LYS A 272 -26.84 43.18 2.45
CA LYS A 272 -26.43 42.14 3.41
C LYS A 272 -25.75 41.01 2.66
N VAL A 273 -24.52 40.67 3.02
CA VAL A 273 -23.71 39.66 2.32
C VAL A 273 -23.46 38.48 3.24
N ASN A 274 -23.87 37.29 2.81
CA ASN A 274 -23.48 36.02 3.41
C ASN A 274 -22.39 35.38 2.54
N LEU A 275 -21.16 35.34 3.04
CA LEU A 275 -19.98 34.86 2.32
C LEU A 275 -19.47 33.56 2.93
N GLN A 276 -19.52 32.47 2.17
CA GLN A 276 -19.02 31.15 2.58
C GLN A 276 -17.81 30.76 1.74
N SER A 277 -16.62 30.67 2.34
CA SER A 277 -15.43 30.17 1.62
C SER A 277 -15.25 28.67 1.81
N PRO A 278 -15.20 27.88 0.72
CA PRO A 278 -15.01 26.44 0.80
C PRO A 278 -13.55 26.04 1.02
N SER A 279 -12.57 26.85 0.61
CA SER A 279 -11.17 26.39 0.47
C SER A 279 -10.11 27.41 0.81
N ALA A 280 -10.48 28.65 1.14
CA ALA A 280 -9.51 29.67 1.48
C ALA A 280 -8.94 29.45 2.89
N THR A 281 -7.71 28.93 2.96
CA THR A 281 -7.04 28.51 4.21
C THR A 281 -6.22 29.59 4.90
N VAL A 282 -5.96 30.74 4.27
CA VAL A 282 -5.14 31.80 4.86
C VAL A 282 -5.88 32.47 6.01
N GLN A 283 -5.24 32.54 7.17
CA GLN A 283 -5.86 33.05 8.38
C GLN A 283 -6.34 34.49 8.22
N SER A 284 -5.61 35.37 7.53
CA SER A 284 -5.97 36.79 7.36
C SER A 284 -7.33 37.04 6.71
N ASN A 285 -7.95 36.03 6.10
CA ASN A 285 -9.27 36.14 5.46
C ASN A 285 -10.37 36.58 6.44
N HIS A 286 -10.26 36.29 7.74
CA HIS A 286 -11.23 36.78 8.74
C HIS A 286 -11.29 38.31 8.84
N ARG A 287 -10.23 39.01 8.39
CA ARG A 287 -10.15 40.47 8.39
C ARG A 287 -10.76 41.10 7.15
N VAL A 288 -11.43 40.33 6.29
CA VAL A 288 -12.09 40.86 5.09
C VAL A 288 -13.09 41.97 5.44
N THR A 289 -13.81 41.84 6.56
CA THR A 289 -14.74 42.87 7.04
C THR A 289 -14.00 44.16 7.40
N GLU A 290 -12.87 44.07 8.13
CA GLU A 290 -12.02 45.24 8.42
C GLU A 290 -11.47 45.89 7.15
N LEU A 291 -11.08 45.09 6.16
CA LEU A 291 -10.58 45.58 4.88
C LEU A 291 -11.66 46.39 4.15
N ILE A 292 -12.89 45.85 4.06
CA ILE A 292 -14.01 46.55 3.42
C ILE A 292 -14.34 47.84 4.17
N HIS A 293 -14.40 47.80 5.50
CA HIS A 293 -14.63 48.99 6.32
C HIS A 293 -13.59 50.09 6.06
N ARG A 294 -12.31 49.73 5.92
CA ARG A 294 -11.24 50.70 5.59
C ARG A 294 -11.41 51.33 4.21
N ILE A 295 -12.02 50.63 3.26
CA ILE A 295 -12.21 51.12 1.89
C ILE A 295 -13.45 52.02 1.79
N VAL A 296 -14.57 51.62 2.39
CA VAL A 296 -15.88 52.28 2.21
C VAL A 296 -16.17 53.33 3.29
N GLY A 297 -15.59 53.21 4.48
CA GLY A 297 -15.86 54.08 5.63
C GLY A 297 -17.14 53.75 6.40
N GLU A 298 -18.16 53.17 5.74
CA GLU A 298 -19.43 52.73 6.34
C GLU A 298 -19.48 51.21 6.62
N PRO A 299 -20.32 50.73 7.57
CA PRO A 299 -20.50 49.31 7.84
C PRO A 299 -21.27 48.55 6.75
N LEU A 300 -20.62 47.56 6.11
CA LEU A 300 -21.31 46.53 5.34
C LEU A 300 -21.68 45.36 6.29
N ASP A 301 -22.94 44.92 6.29
CA ASP A 301 -23.37 43.72 7.03
C ASP A 301 -22.87 42.45 6.31
N LEU A 302 -21.61 42.09 6.58
CA LEU A 302 -20.93 40.93 6.02
C LEU A 302 -20.77 39.82 7.06
N GLN A 303 -21.44 38.70 6.82
CA GLN A 303 -21.22 37.45 7.56
C GLN A 303 -20.26 36.56 6.78
N TYR A 304 -19.03 36.43 7.27
CA TYR A 304 -18.02 35.54 6.68
C TYR A 304 -17.93 34.21 7.44
N THR A 305 -18.03 33.09 6.73
CA THR A 305 -17.83 31.75 7.27
C THR A 305 -16.80 30.98 6.45
N SER A 306 -15.81 30.37 7.12
CA SER A 306 -14.82 29.49 6.49
C SER A 306 -15.18 28.03 6.78
N LEU A 307 -15.29 27.22 5.73
CA LEU A 307 -15.50 25.77 5.86
C LEU A 307 -14.18 24.98 5.85
N ALA A 308 -13.09 25.61 5.40
CA ALA A 308 -11.76 25.04 5.43
C ALA A 308 -11.08 25.30 6.79
N SER A 309 -10.33 24.31 7.27
CA SER A 309 -9.41 24.49 8.39
C SER A 309 -8.34 25.51 8.05
N SER A 310 -7.99 26.38 9.00
CA SER A 310 -6.96 27.38 8.75
C SER A 310 -5.58 26.73 8.61
N LEU A 311 -4.69 27.35 7.82
CA LEU A 311 -3.32 26.89 7.68
C LEU A 311 -2.58 26.80 9.03
N ASN A 312 -2.90 27.71 9.96
CA ASN A 312 -2.34 27.70 11.31
C ASN A 312 -2.75 26.45 12.09
N ASP A 313 -4.02 26.06 12.02
CA ASP A 313 -4.52 24.85 12.69
C ASP A 313 -3.89 23.58 12.11
N GLN A 314 -3.69 23.56 10.79
CA GLN A 314 -3.05 22.45 10.09
C GLN A 314 -1.57 22.30 10.46
N LEU A 315 -0.82 23.40 10.43
CA LEU A 315 0.58 23.41 10.86
C LEU A 315 0.70 23.12 12.36
N GLY A 316 -0.23 23.60 13.18
CA GLY A 316 -0.28 23.30 14.62
C GLY A 316 -0.54 21.82 14.90
N ALA A 317 -1.42 21.16 14.14
CA ALA A 317 -1.59 19.70 14.20
C ALA A 317 -0.31 18.96 13.78
N LEU A 318 0.36 19.44 12.74
CA LEU A 318 1.63 18.88 12.28
C LEU A 318 2.76 19.05 13.31
N ALA A 319 2.85 20.21 13.95
CA ALA A 319 3.84 20.52 14.98
C ALA A 319 3.67 19.59 16.20
N ARG A 320 2.43 19.41 16.67
CA ARG A 320 2.10 18.47 17.76
C ARG A 320 2.49 17.04 17.41
N TYR A 321 2.21 16.61 16.17
CA TYR A 321 2.65 15.31 15.68
C TYR A 321 4.18 15.15 15.67
N ALA A 322 4.90 16.12 15.12
CA ALA A 322 6.34 16.10 15.03
C ALA A 322 7.01 16.13 16.42
N TYR A 323 6.45 16.89 17.37
CA TYR A 323 6.89 16.93 18.76
C TYR A 323 6.66 15.59 19.46
N GLY A 324 5.45 15.02 19.36
CA GLY A 324 5.10 13.73 19.97
C GLY A 324 5.95 12.56 19.45
N LYS A 325 6.40 12.62 18.19
CA LYS A 325 7.34 11.64 17.60
C LYS A 325 8.81 11.94 17.89
N ASN A 326 9.12 12.91 18.75
CA ASN A 326 10.48 13.38 19.06
C ASN A 326 11.29 13.77 17.81
N MET A 327 10.62 14.18 16.72
CA MET A 327 11.28 14.57 15.47
C MET A 327 11.91 15.96 15.58
N LEU A 328 11.35 16.79 16.45
CA LEU A 328 11.80 18.17 16.72
C LEU A 328 12.91 18.24 17.77
N LYS A 329 13.17 17.16 18.54
CA LYS A 329 14.17 17.18 19.62
C LYS A 329 15.61 17.09 19.07
N PRO A 330 16.56 17.88 19.59
CA PRO A 330 17.97 17.77 19.20
C PRO A 330 18.51 16.38 19.55
N LYS A 331 19.06 15.67 18.55
CA LYS A 331 19.72 14.37 18.77
C LYS A 331 21.10 14.58 19.43
N GLY A 332 21.13 14.76 20.76
CA GLY A 332 22.34 14.72 21.59
C GLY A 332 23.27 15.96 21.52
N ASN A 333 24.29 15.99 22.39
CA ASN A 333 25.20 17.12 22.69
C ASN A 333 25.98 17.74 21.50
N LYS A 334 25.87 17.18 20.28
CA LYS A 334 26.47 17.73 19.05
C LYS A 334 25.57 17.60 17.80
N GLY A 335 24.30 17.21 17.96
CA GLY A 335 23.43 16.86 16.84
C GLY A 335 22.75 18.07 16.19
N LYS A 336 22.89 18.21 14.87
CA LYS A 336 22.07 19.12 14.06
C LYS A 336 20.58 18.84 14.35
N LYS A 337 19.81 19.87 14.73
CA LYS A 337 18.34 19.79 14.85
C LYS A 337 17.77 19.31 13.52
N GLY A 338 16.81 18.38 13.53
CA GLY A 338 16.09 17.98 12.33
C GLY A 338 15.22 19.14 11.86
N GLY A 339 15.63 19.86 10.82
CA GLY A 339 14.88 21.01 10.32
C GLY A 339 13.56 20.60 9.65
N VAL A 340 12.55 21.46 9.74
CA VAL A 340 11.33 21.36 8.93
C VAL A 340 11.52 22.25 7.72
N LEU A 341 11.27 21.73 6.53
CA LEU A 341 11.31 22.49 5.29
C LEU A 341 9.89 22.59 4.73
N ILE A 342 9.46 23.80 4.37
CA ILE A 342 8.25 24.02 3.59
C ILE A 342 8.68 24.42 2.18
N LEU A 343 8.35 23.56 1.22
CA LEU A 343 8.44 23.86 -0.21
C LEU A 343 7.14 24.52 -0.63
N ALA A 344 7.20 25.84 -0.82
CA ALA A 344 6.05 26.64 -1.17
C ALA A 344 6.13 27.11 -2.61
N GLU A 345 4.99 27.13 -3.29
CA GLU A 345 4.87 27.80 -4.58
C GLU A 345 5.12 29.31 -4.42
N GLU A 346 5.69 29.97 -5.42
CA GLU A 346 5.77 31.43 -5.47
C GLU A 346 4.41 32.06 -5.84
N SER A 347 3.37 31.72 -5.09
CA SER A 347 2.01 32.23 -5.24
C SER A 347 1.52 32.91 -3.95
N THR A 348 0.33 33.52 -3.98
CA THR A 348 -0.30 34.12 -2.78
C THR A 348 -0.44 33.12 -1.64
N PHE A 349 -0.69 31.84 -1.97
CA PHE A 349 -0.75 30.76 -0.99
C PHE A 349 0.61 30.51 -0.33
N GLY A 350 1.69 30.40 -1.11
CA GLY A 350 3.04 30.21 -0.57
C GLY A 350 3.59 31.44 0.18
N HIS A 351 3.26 32.65 -0.29
CA HIS A 351 3.57 33.88 0.43
C HIS A 351 2.85 33.91 1.79
N GLY A 352 1.57 33.51 1.83
CA GLY A 352 0.78 33.42 3.05
C GLY A 352 1.41 32.53 4.12
N VAL A 353 2.04 31.42 3.71
CA VAL A 353 2.82 30.57 4.65
C VAL A 353 4.03 31.34 5.22
N SER A 354 4.77 32.02 4.35
CA SER A 354 5.97 32.75 4.76
C SER A 354 5.64 33.92 5.71
N GLU A 355 4.50 34.57 5.49
CA GLU A 355 3.99 35.65 6.32
C GLU A 355 3.50 35.14 7.67
N LEU A 356 2.72 34.05 7.68
CA LEU A 356 2.25 33.39 8.90
C LEU A 356 3.42 33.02 9.81
N LEU A 357 4.46 32.38 9.27
CA LEU A 357 5.64 32.02 10.06
C LEU A 357 6.41 33.24 10.59
N ARG A 358 6.38 34.37 9.87
CA ARG A 358 7.00 35.63 10.33
C ARG A 358 6.15 36.33 11.40
N SER A 359 4.82 36.32 11.27
CA SER A 359 3.91 36.96 12.23
C SER A 359 3.86 36.21 13.55
N GLU A 360 3.81 34.88 13.52
CA GLU A 360 3.77 34.02 14.71
C GLU A 360 5.07 34.10 15.50
N ARG A 361 6.23 34.11 14.83
CA ARG A 361 7.53 34.33 15.50
C ARG A 361 7.60 35.65 16.28
N ARG A 362 6.85 36.67 15.86
CA ARG A 362 6.79 37.96 16.58
C ARG A 362 5.82 37.91 17.76
N HIS A 363 4.75 37.13 17.68
CA HIS A 363 3.73 37.02 18.74
C HIS A 363 4.15 36.07 19.86
N ASP A 364 4.85 34.97 19.57
CA ASP A 364 5.35 34.03 20.58
C ASP A 364 6.39 34.67 21.53
N ILE A 365 7.14 35.67 21.06
CA ILE A 365 8.05 36.47 21.92
C ILE A 365 7.27 37.28 22.97
N ALA A 366 5.98 37.58 22.71
CA ALA A 366 5.16 38.46 23.55
C ALA A 366 4.22 37.73 24.53
N LYS A 367 3.92 36.43 24.34
CA LYS A 367 3.00 35.65 25.20
C LYS A 367 3.70 34.46 25.86
N SER A 368 4.42 34.74 26.95
CA SER A 368 4.90 33.72 27.90
C SER A 368 4.06 33.78 29.17
N THR A 369 2.93 33.07 29.25
CA THR A 369 2.21 32.87 30.53
C THR A 369 1.40 31.57 30.60
N SER A 370 1.75 30.74 31.60
CA SER A 370 0.90 30.17 32.66
C SER A 370 -0.32 29.30 32.31
N ASP A 371 -0.18 28.26 31.49
CA ASP A 371 -1.06 27.08 31.62
C ASP A 371 -0.37 25.80 31.18
N LYS A 372 -0.44 24.70 31.95
CA LYS A 372 0.48 23.54 31.79
C LYS A 372 0.23 22.68 30.54
N ASP A 373 -1.02 22.50 30.12
CA ASP A 373 -1.35 21.74 28.90
C ASP A 373 -1.21 22.62 27.64
N ALA A 374 -1.55 23.90 27.75
CA ALA A 374 -1.20 24.90 26.73
C ALA A 374 0.32 25.10 26.61
N LEU A 375 1.10 24.82 27.68
CA LEU A 375 2.56 24.92 27.68
C LEU A 375 3.21 23.91 26.74
N ALA A 376 2.71 22.67 26.70
CA ALA A 376 3.26 21.62 25.84
C ALA A 376 2.95 21.90 24.36
N ASP A 377 1.73 22.38 24.07
CA ASP A 377 1.33 22.80 22.73
C ASP A 377 2.08 24.07 22.28
N SER A 378 2.30 25.03 23.19
CA SER A 378 3.09 26.24 22.96
C SER A 378 4.58 25.92 22.77
N GLU A 379 5.15 24.98 23.54
CA GLU A 379 6.54 24.52 23.36
C GLU A 379 6.73 23.78 22.03
N ALA A 380 5.76 22.93 21.65
CA ALA A 380 5.77 22.23 20.38
C ALA A 380 5.71 23.20 19.19
N TRP A 381 4.83 24.20 19.26
CA TRP A 381 4.67 25.22 18.23
C TRP A 381 5.90 26.13 18.11
N SER A 382 6.39 26.69 19.22
CA SER A 382 7.58 27.55 19.22
C SER A 382 8.83 26.81 18.71
N THR A 383 9.04 25.56 19.14
CA THR A 383 10.14 24.73 18.63
C THR A 383 10.00 24.47 17.13
N PHE A 384 8.78 24.22 16.66
CA PHE A 384 8.49 24.03 15.24
C PHE A 384 8.82 25.30 14.44
N LEU A 385 8.39 26.48 14.88
CA LEU A 385 8.67 27.75 14.22
C LEU A 385 10.17 28.07 14.10
N ASP A 386 10.94 27.76 15.15
CA ASP A 386 12.39 28.00 15.20
C ASP A 386 13.18 27.17 14.18
N ILE A 387 12.74 25.93 13.92
CA ILE A 387 13.45 25.01 13.04
C ILE A 387 12.86 24.95 11.63
N THR A 388 11.73 25.63 11.40
CA THR A 388 11.05 25.68 10.10
C THR A 388 11.72 26.68 9.17
N ARG A 389 11.98 26.25 7.94
CA ARG A 389 12.46 27.10 6.83
C ARG A 389 11.51 26.98 5.65
N VAL A 390 11.28 28.09 4.96
CA VAL A 390 10.51 28.13 3.72
C VAL A 390 11.48 28.26 2.55
N ALA A 391 11.30 27.45 1.51
CA ALA A 391 11.99 27.58 0.24
C ALA A 391 10.95 27.59 -0.89
N GLY A 392 11.10 28.55 -1.80
CA GLY A 392 10.31 28.60 -3.03
C GLY A 392 10.80 27.56 -4.03
N PHE A 393 9.89 26.95 -4.79
CA PHE A 393 10.25 26.21 -6.01
C PHE A 393 9.92 27.05 -7.26
N PRO A 394 10.56 26.77 -8.41
CA PRO A 394 10.40 27.58 -9.61
C PRO A 394 8.94 27.69 -10.07
N GLN A 395 8.51 28.87 -10.51
CA GLN A 395 7.14 29.11 -10.98
C GLN A 395 6.74 28.22 -12.16
N ASN A 396 7.67 27.81 -13.03
CA ASN A 396 7.36 26.98 -14.20
C ASN A 396 7.42 25.47 -13.91
N ILE A 397 7.09 25.03 -12.69
CA ILE A 397 7.17 23.61 -12.31
C ILE A 397 6.31 22.70 -13.21
N ALA A 398 5.15 23.18 -13.69
CA ALA A 398 4.28 22.45 -14.60
C ALA A 398 4.98 22.15 -15.95
N ALA A 399 5.84 23.05 -16.43
CA ALA A 399 6.61 22.85 -17.65
C ALA A 399 7.74 21.82 -17.44
N ILE A 400 8.41 21.86 -16.28
CA ILE A 400 9.42 20.84 -15.90
C ILE A 400 8.75 19.47 -15.82
N ARG A 401 7.60 19.39 -15.13
CA ARG A 401 6.79 18.18 -15.01
C ARG A 401 6.39 17.64 -16.37
N GLY A 402 5.82 18.48 -17.25
CA GLY A 402 5.38 18.07 -18.58
C GLY A 402 6.50 17.49 -19.44
N GLU A 403 7.70 18.07 -19.39
CA GLU A 403 8.87 17.53 -20.09
C GLU A 403 9.36 16.20 -19.50
N HIS A 404 9.40 16.07 -18.16
CA HIS A 404 9.70 14.79 -17.51
C HIS A 404 8.70 13.71 -17.88
N SER A 405 7.40 14.03 -17.86
CA SER A 405 6.33 13.10 -18.24
C SER A 405 6.43 12.66 -19.70
N ARG A 406 6.78 13.57 -20.63
CA ARG A 406 7.03 13.21 -22.03
C ARG A 406 8.23 12.27 -22.20
N ILE A 407 9.30 12.46 -21.42
CA ILE A 407 10.47 11.57 -21.44
C ILE A 407 10.09 10.19 -20.88
N ASP A 408 9.40 10.15 -19.74
CA ASP A 408 8.95 8.91 -19.11
C ASP A 408 7.96 8.16 -19.99
N GLN A 409 7.05 8.88 -20.65
CA GLN A 409 6.10 8.31 -21.59
C GLN A 409 6.82 7.66 -22.77
N LYS A 410 7.77 8.35 -23.42
CA LYS A 410 8.59 7.77 -24.51
C LYS A 410 9.37 6.52 -24.06
N GLN A 411 9.93 6.55 -22.84
CA GLN A 411 10.62 5.37 -22.30
C GLN A 411 9.65 4.21 -22.00
N SER A 412 8.45 4.52 -21.51
CA SER A 412 7.42 3.54 -21.20
C SER A 412 6.82 2.92 -22.46
N GLU A 413 6.58 3.72 -23.51
CA GLU A 413 6.12 3.26 -24.82
C GLU A 413 7.15 2.30 -25.43
N SER A 414 8.43 2.68 -25.41
CA SER A 414 9.51 1.78 -25.84
C SER A 414 9.55 0.46 -25.06
N ARG A 415 9.27 0.47 -23.74
CA ARG A 415 9.18 -0.76 -22.94
C ARG A 415 7.89 -1.54 -23.18
N ARG A 416 6.77 -0.87 -23.44
CA ARG A 416 5.47 -1.49 -23.72
C ARG A 416 5.46 -2.17 -25.08
N ASP A 417 6.09 -1.55 -26.09
CA ASP A 417 6.28 -2.17 -27.41
C ASP A 417 7.06 -3.48 -27.31
N LEU A 418 7.99 -3.59 -26.35
CA LEU A 418 8.71 -4.83 -26.07
C LEU A 418 7.86 -5.88 -25.33
N LEU A 419 6.84 -5.50 -24.56
CA LEU A 419 6.10 -6.40 -23.66
C LEU A 419 4.62 -6.62 -24.01
N LYS A 420 4.03 -5.90 -24.99
CA LYS A 420 2.62 -6.00 -25.42
C LYS A 420 1.59 -6.05 -24.26
N VAL A 421 1.84 -5.34 -23.16
CA VAL A 421 0.89 -5.29 -22.02
C VAL A 421 -0.10 -4.16 -22.26
N ARG A 422 -1.40 -4.48 -22.24
CA ARG A 422 -2.50 -3.51 -22.38
C ARG A 422 -2.99 -3.13 -20.98
N ASN A 423 -2.81 -1.87 -20.57
CA ASN A 423 -3.34 -1.38 -19.30
C ASN A 423 -4.87 -1.17 -19.41
N ARG A 424 -5.62 -1.58 -18.37
CA ARG A 424 -7.09 -1.45 -18.28
C ARG A 424 -7.52 -0.10 -17.66
N LEU A 425 -6.58 0.66 -17.11
CA LEU A 425 -6.82 1.95 -16.44
C LEU A 425 -6.32 3.09 -17.33
N LEU A 426 -7.07 4.20 -17.35
CA LEU A 426 -6.65 5.44 -18.00
C LEU A 426 -5.45 5.99 -17.23
N GLU A 427 -4.32 6.18 -17.91
CA GLU A 427 -3.16 6.83 -17.32
C GLU A 427 -3.46 8.32 -17.14
N LEU A 428 -3.20 8.85 -15.95
CA LEU A 428 -3.32 10.28 -15.71
C LEU A 428 -2.25 10.99 -16.52
N ASP A 429 -2.68 11.78 -17.50
CA ASP A 429 -1.78 12.61 -18.26
C ASP A 429 -1.20 13.74 -17.39
N LEU A 430 0.10 13.66 -17.13
CA LEU A 430 0.88 14.71 -16.48
C LEU A 430 1.56 15.63 -17.52
N SER A 431 1.35 15.41 -18.82
CA SER A 431 1.94 16.19 -19.89
C SER A 431 1.09 17.39 -20.33
N GLY A 432 -0.17 17.46 -19.91
CA GLY A 432 -1.06 18.61 -20.13
C GLY A 432 -0.41 19.92 -19.71
N ILE A 433 0.14 20.63 -20.71
CA ILE A 433 0.61 22.01 -20.61
C ILE A 433 -0.54 22.84 -21.15
N ASP A 434 -1.52 23.10 -20.29
CA ASP A 434 -2.61 24.01 -20.62
C ASP A 434 -1.98 25.38 -21.00
N LEU A 435 -2.52 26.10 -21.99
CA LEU A 435 -2.02 27.44 -22.32
C LEU A 435 -2.39 28.39 -21.17
N VAL A 436 -1.52 28.49 -20.18
CA VAL A 436 -1.74 29.32 -18.98
C VAL A 436 -1.49 30.79 -19.30
N THR A 437 -2.49 31.65 -19.08
CA THR A 437 -2.34 33.12 -19.11
C THR A 437 -2.12 33.73 -17.72
N ASP A 438 -2.35 32.96 -16.65
CA ASP A 438 -2.19 33.39 -15.26
C ASP A 438 -0.74 33.62 -14.82
N ARG A 439 0.24 33.29 -15.68
CA ARG A 439 1.67 33.55 -15.46
C ARG A 439 2.26 34.23 -16.69
N PRO A 440 3.34 35.03 -16.53
CA PRO A 440 4.05 35.58 -17.68
C PRO A 440 4.46 34.45 -18.64
N PRO A 441 4.16 34.56 -19.95
CA PRO A 441 4.48 33.49 -20.88
C PRO A 441 6.00 33.34 -20.99
N ALA A 442 6.49 32.10 -20.86
CA ALA A 442 7.90 31.82 -21.08
C ALA A 442 8.22 31.92 -22.58
N TYR A 443 8.91 32.99 -23.00
CA TYR A 443 9.31 33.23 -24.39
C TYR A 443 10.24 32.15 -24.96
N ARG A 444 11.04 31.49 -24.11
CA ARG A 444 11.95 30.37 -24.49
C ARG A 444 11.72 29.14 -23.61
N ARG A 445 10.53 28.56 -23.71
CA ARG A 445 10.05 27.44 -22.87
C ARG A 445 11.08 26.34 -22.63
N LEU A 446 11.69 25.80 -23.70
CA LEU A 446 12.65 24.68 -23.61
C LEU A 446 13.95 25.04 -22.86
N LEU A 447 14.42 26.28 -22.98
CA LEU A 447 15.63 26.72 -22.29
C LEU A 447 15.34 27.07 -20.83
N SER A 448 14.20 27.74 -20.60
CA SER A 448 13.74 28.11 -19.27
C SER A 448 13.45 26.87 -18.43
N SER A 449 12.74 25.86 -18.97
CA SER A 449 12.43 24.64 -18.21
C SER A 449 13.68 23.89 -17.76
N ARG A 450 14.72 23.82 -18.60
CA ARG A 450 16.02 23.20 -18.26
C ARG A 450 16.80 24.00 -17.22
N SER A 451 16.71 25.32 -17.28
CA SER A 451 17.37 26.21 -16.30
C SER A 451 16.68 26.13 -14.94
N ASP A 452 15.34 26.14 -14.94
CA ASP A 452 14.50 26.00 -13.75
C ASP A 452 14.65 24.61 -13.12
N GLU A 453 14.79 23.55 -13.93
CA GLU A 453 15.12 22.19 -13.49
C GLU A 453 16.46 22.16 -12.75
N LEU A 454 17.50 22.79 -13.30
CA LEU A 454 18.82 22.86 -12.66
C LEU A 454 18.79 23.69 -11.37
N MET A 455 17.98 24.75 -11.32
CA MET A 455 17.75 25.53 -10.09
C MET A 455 17.05 24.70 -9.01
N LEU A 456 16.05 23.89 -9.38
CA LEU A 456 15.35 23.00 -8.47
C LEU A 456 16.31 21.95 -7.86
N TYR A 457 17.10 21.27 -8.70
CA TYR A 457 18.08 20.29 -8.21
C TYR A 457 19.21 20.92 -7.42
N GLY A 458 19.70 22.10 -7.83
CA GLY A 458 20.67 22.87 -7.05
C GLY A 458 20.13 23.25 -5.66
N THR A 459 18.84 23.54 -5.57
CA THR A 459 18.15 23.79 -4.29
C THR A 459 18.09 22.52 -3.46
N PHE A 460 17.72 21.37 -4.03
CA PHE A 460 17.71 20.09 -3.31
C PHE A 460 19.11 19.67 -2.84
N ASP A 461 20.15 19.87 -3.63
CA ASP A 461 21.53 19.59 -3.23
C ASP A 461 21.98 20.48 -2.07
N ALA A 462 21.66 21.78 -2.13
CA ALA A 462 21.93 22.71 -1.03
C ALA A 462 21.18 22.29 0.25
N LEU A 463 19.91 21.88 0.13
CA LEU A 463 19.10 21.40 1.25
C LEU A 463 19.65 20.10 1.83
N ARG A 464 20.07 19.16 0.99
CA ARG A 464 20.65 17.87 1.40
C ARG A 464 21.93 18.07 2.20
N VAL A 465 22.83 18.94 1.76
CA VAL A 465 24.14 19.15 2.40
C VAL A 465 24.05 20.06 3.63
N ARG A 466 23.29 21.16 3.54
CA ARG A 466 23.30 22.22 4.57
C ARG A 466 22.21 22.06 5.61
N VAL A 467 21.01 21.64 5.22
CA VAL A 467 19.82 21.61 6.10
C VAL A 467 19.55 20.19 6.61
N ASN A 468 19.60 19.19 5.73
CA ASN A 468 19.20 17.80 6.00
C ASN A 468 17.86 17.72 6.73
N PRO A 469 16.75 18.15 6.09
CA PRO A 469 15.47 18.29 6.75
C PRO A 469 14.91 16.93 7.22
N ALA A 470 14.28 16.94 8.39
CA ALA A 470 13.56 15.81 8.95
C ALA A 470 12.18 15.60 8.29
N MET A 471 11.60 16.70 7.81
CA MET A 471 10.25 16.76 7.25
C MET A 471 10.22 17.79 6.12
N VAL A 472 9.49 17.48 5.05
CA VAL A 472 9.30 18.38 3.91
C VAL A 472 7.80 18.54 3.66
N VAL A 473 7.27 19.72 3.90
CA VAL A 473 5.87 20.09 3.64
C VAL A 473 5.77 20.67 2.24
N ILE A 474 4.93 20.10 1.39
CA ILE A 474 4.72 20.55 0.02
C ILE A 474 3.42 21.36 -0.02
N VAL A 475 3.56 22.63 -0.40
CA VAL A 475 2.48 23.61 -0.50
C VAL A 475 2.41 24.07 -1.95
N ALA A 476 1.51 23.47 -2.73
CA ALA A 476 1.29 23.79 -4.13
C ALA A 476 -0.20 23.65 -4.46
N THR A 477 -0.70 24.51 -5.35
CA THR A 477 -2.14 24.56 -5.70
C THR A 477 -2.55 23.36 -6.57
N ASP A 478 -1.77 23.01 -7.61
CA ASP A 478 -2.07 21.85 -8.46
C ASP A 478 -1.66 20.52 -7.78
N VAL A 479 -2.55 19.53 -7.83
CA VAL A 479 -2.27 18.15 -7.40
C VAL A 479 -1.18 17.49 -8.25
N ARG A 480 -1.10 17.81 -9.55
CA ARG A 480 -0.09 17.26 -10.46
C ARG A 480 1.31 17.70 -10.03
N ASP A 481 1.45 18.95 -9.63
CA ASP A 481 2.72 19.51 -9.15
C ASP A 481 3.10 18.93 -7.77
N ARG A 482 2.12 18.69 -6.89
CA ARG A 482 2.34 17.96 -5.63
C ARG A 482 2.86 16.54 -5.86
N LEU A 483 2.26 15.80 -6.80
CA LEU A 483 2.70 14.44 -7.14
C LEU A 483 4.12 14.42 -7.72
N PHE A 484 4.44 15.38 -8.59
CA PHE A 484 5.78 15.54 -9.15
C PHE A 484 6.81 15.88 -8.06
N LEU A 485 6.56 16.92 -7.25
CA LEU A 485 7.45 17.32 -6.16
C LEU A 485 7.61 16.22 -5.12
N LEU A 486 6.55 15.45 -4.83
CA LEU A 486 6.62 14.31 -3.92
C LEU A 486 7.59 13.23 -4.42
N ASN A 487 7.61 12.97 -5.73
CA ASN A 487 8.57 12.06 -6.36
C ASN A 487 10.00 12.60 -6.24
N GLU A 488 10.21 13.88 -6.55
CA GLU A 488 11.54 14.50 -6.54
C GLU A 488 12.11 14.67 -5.13
N VAL A 489 11.28 14.98 -4.14
CA VAL A 489 11.66 15.02 -2.72
C VAL A 489 12.08 13.62 -2.25
N ARG A 490 11.37 12.56 -2.62
CA ARG A 490 11.77 11.19 -2.25
C ARG A 490 13.09 10.76 -2.88
N LYS A 491 13.36 11.18 -4.11
CA LYS A 491 14.63 10.89 -4.80
C LYS A 491 15.78 11.67 -4.17
N SER A 492 15.58 12.97 -3.92
CA SER A 492 16.65 13.90 -3.53
C SER A 492 16.88 13.96 -2.01
N LEU A 493 15.82 13.77 -1.22
CA LEU A 493 15.80 13.87 0.24
C LEU A 493 15.17 12.61 0.89
N PRO A 494 15.79 11.42 0.74
CA PRO A 494 15.19 10.14 1.15
C PRO A 494 14.98 9.98 2.66
N ASN A 495 15.63 10.80 3.49
CA ASN A 495 15.50 10.75 4.95
C ASN A 495 14.36 11.61 5.50
N ALA A 496 13.78 12.48 4.67
CA ALA A 496 12.74 13.39 5.07
C ALA A 496 11.35 12.75 4.96
N LEU A 497 10.47 13.05 5.92
CA LEU A 497 9.05 12.69 5.84
C LEU A 497 8.32 13.71 4.94
N PRO A 498 7.78 13.32 3.76
CA PRO A 498 6.98 14.23 2.96
C PRO A 498 5.57 14.42 3.56
N VAL A 499 5.09 15.66 3.52
CA VAL A 499 3.78 16.07 4.04
C VAL A 499 3.03 16.86 2.95
N LEU A 500 1.76 16.55 2.75
CA LEU A 500 0.84 17.26 1.85
C LEU A 500 -0.21 18.02 2.68
N MET A 501 -0.52 19.26 2.31
CA MET A 501 -1.46 20.13 3.03
C MET A 501 -2.91 20.04 2.54
N GLU A 502 -3.21 19.15 1.60
CA GLU A 502 -4.59 18.86 1.21
C GLU A 502 -4.71 17.39 0.83
N MET A 503 -5.93 16.86 0.94
CA MET A 503 -6.23 15.47 0.63
C MET A 503 -6.92 15.32 -0.73
N ASP A 504 -6.30 14.55 -1.62
CA ASP A 504 -6.83 14.24 -2.95
C ASP A 504 -6.66 12.75 -3.27
N TYR A 505 -7.71 12.12 -3.81
CA TYR A 505 -7.74 10.70 -4.15
C TYR A 505 -6.71 10.32 -5.22
N LEU A 506 -6.27 11.26 -6.07
CA LEU A 506 -5.19 11.02 -7.03
C LEU A 506 -3.87 10.61 -6.35
N THR A 507 -3.63 11.03 -5.11
CA THR A 507 -2.46 10.58 -4.35
C THR A 507 -2.49 9.08 -4.06
N THR A 508 -3.68 8.46 -4.04
CA THR A 508 -3.85 7.02 -3.83
C THR A 508 -4.04 6.22 -5.13
N HIS A 509 -3.99 6.89 -6.29
CA HIS A 509 -4.12 6.25 -7.60
C HIS A 509 -3.04 5.16 -7.79
N PRO A 510 -3.33 4.02 -8.45
CA PRO A 510 -2.38 2.93 -8.64
C PRO A 510 -1.00 3.33 -9.18
N ASP A 511 -0.95 4.35 -10.04
CA ASP A 511 0.29 4.86 -10.65
C ASP A 511 1.15 5.65 -9.65
N TYR A 512 0.51 6.42 -8.76
CA TYR A 512 1.18 7.34 -7.84
C TYR A 512 1.26 6.82 -6.40
N ARG A 513 0.49 5.80 -6.03
CA ARG A 513 0.44 5.27 -4.66
C ARG A 513 1.79 4.76 -4.16
N LYS A 514 2.67 4.28 -5.04
CA LYS A 514 4.05 3.91 -4.66
C LYS A 514 4.86 5.14 -4.24
N ILE A 515 4.66 6.26 -4.94
CA ILE A 515 5.31 7.54 -4.68
C ILE A 515 4.70 8.23 -3.46
N SER A 516 3.43 8.02 -3.15
CA SER A 516 2.77 8.66 -2.01
C SER A 516 2.75 7.81 -0.73
N ARG A 517 2.93 6.48 -0.81
CA ARG A 517 2.89 5.56 0.35
C ARG A 517 3.79 6.05 1.49
N GLY A 518 3.22 6.32 2.66
CA GLY A 518 3.94 6.80 3.84
C GLY A 518 4.07 8.33 3.93
N ALA A 519 3.55 9.09 2.95
CA ALA A 519 3.42 10.54 3.09
C ALA A 519 2.30 10.87 4.08
N LEU A 520 2.51 11.93 4.87
CA LEU A 520 1.50 12.48 5.76
C LEU A 520 0.61 13.45 4.97
N VAL A 521 -0.67 13.46 5.25
CA VAL A 521 -1.66 14.33 4.62
C VAL A 521 -2.44 15.05 5.71
N VAL A 522 -2.46 16.37 5.62
CA VAL A 522 -3.17 17.27 6.51
C VAL A 522 -4.33 17.87 5.69
N PRO A 523 -5.54 17.33 5.74
CA PRO A 523 -6.65 17.81 4.92
C PRO A 523 -7.16 19.18 5.37
N ASN A 524 -7.73 19.94 4.43
CA ASN A 524 -8.48 21.18 4.69
C ASN A 524 -9.91 20.90 5.22
N GLY A 525 -10.39 19.66 5.08
CA GLY A 525 -11.72 19.21 5.49
C GLY A 525 -11.95 17.72 5.21
N ASP A 526 -13.04 17.15 5.72
CA ASP A 526 -13.35 15.73 5.50
C ASP A 526 -13.86 15.47 4.06
N THR A 527 -13.26 14.54 3.32
CA THR A 527 -13.73 14.18 1.96
C THR A 527 -14.91 13.21 1.94
N VAL A 528 -15.24 12.60 3.09
CA VAL A 528 -16.37 11.69 3.23
C VAL A 528 -17.40 12.36 4.12
N LEU A 529 -18.56 12.63 3.54
CA LEU A 529 -19.69 13.27 4.21
C LEU A 529 -20.75 12.23 4.52
N ARG A 530 -21.41 12.41 5.66
CA ARG A 530 -22.60 11.63 6.02
C ARG A 530 -23.82 12.49 5.79
N VAL A 531 -24.72 11.99 4.97
CA VAL A 531 -25.96 12.67 4.61
C VAL A 531 -27.12 11.77 4.98
N ASP A 532 -28.08 12.34 5.70
CA ASP A 532 -29.31 11.64 6.08
C ASP A 532 -30.24 11.44 4.87
N SER A 533 -31.29 10.64 5.02
CA SER A 533 -32.34 10.47 4.01
C SER A 533 -32.95 11.82 3.58
N ASN A 534 -33.07 12.76 4.52
CA ASN A 534 -33.58 14.12 4.31
C ASN A 534 -32.55 15.09 3.70
N GLY A 535 -31.40 14.60 3.21
CA GLY A 535 -30.36 15.43 2.62
C GLY A 535 -29.62 16.32 3.63
N CYS A 536 -29.87 16.18 4.94
CA CYS A 536 -29.19 16.94 5.98
C CYS A 536 -27.81 16.34 6.29
N LEU A 537 -26.81 17.21 6.46
CA LEU A 537 -25.49 16.80 6.93
C LEU A 537 -25.59 16.36 8.40
N THR A 538 -25.34 15.08 8.67
CA THR A 538 -25.22 14.62 10.06
C THR A 538 -23.82 14.98 10.55
N SER A 539 -23.73 16.01 11.41
CA SER A 539 -22.49 16.34 12.10
C SER A 539 -21.92 15.06 12.74
N CYS A 540 -20.65 14.78 12.48
CA CYS A 540 -19.97 13.69 13.13
C CYS A 540 -19.70 14.06 14.59
N GLY A 541 -20.71 13.86 15.44
CA GLY A 541 -20.58 13.86 16.89
C GLY A 541 -20.83 15.22 17.54
N GLN A 542 -22.07 15.69 17.51
CA GLN A 542 -22.78 16.25 18.68
C GLN A 542 -24.19 16.65 18.24
N GLY A 543 -25.18 16.33 19.08
CA GLY A 543 -26.59 16.64 18.85
C GLY A 543 -26.86 18.14 19.00
N GLY A 544 -26.43 18.92 18.01
CA GLY A 544 -26.74 20.33 17.89
C GLY A 544 -28.05 20.54 17.14
N THR A 545 -28.91 21.38 17.72
CA THR A 545 -30.20 21.84 17.20
C THR A 545 -30.02 22.72 15.96
N GLY A 546 -29.71 22.12 14.81
CA GLY A 546 -29.86 22.76 13.51
C GLY A 546 -31.32 22.78 13.05
N PRO A 547 -31.69 23.52 12.00
CA PRO A 547 -33.05 23.56 11.45
C PRO A 547 -33.60 22.20 10.98
N CYS A 548 -32.74 21.17 10.85
CA CYS A 548 -33.16 19.76 10.64
C CYS A 548 -33.55 19.02 11.95
N ALA A 549 -33.41 19.62 13.14
CA ALA A 549 -33.68 18.99 14.43
C ALA A 549 -35.15 19.06 14.87
N GLY A 550 -36.05 19.57 14.02
CA GLY A 550 -37.47 19.71 14.31
C GLY A 550 -38.28 18.41 14.24
N GLY A 551 -37.70 17.31 13.75
CA GLY A 551 -38.34 16.00 13.75
C GLY A 551 -37.93 15.19 14.98
N LYS A 552 -38.89 14.82 15.84
CA LYS A 552 -38.69 13.72 16.80
C LYS A 552 -38.36 12.45 16.03
N THR A 553 -37.09 12.09 15.88
CA THR A 553 -36.68 10.82 15.29
C THR A 553 -35.94 9.98 16.32
N ASP A 554 -36.73 9.33 17.17
CA ASP A 554 -36.35 8.15 17.94
C ASP A 554 -36.73 6.87 17.16
N SER A 555 -36.62 6.91 15.83
CA SER A 555 -36.91 5.77 14.93
C SER A 555 -35.62 5.20 14.36
N ASP A 556 -35.30 3.99 14.81
CA ASP A 556 -34.14 3.13 14.56
C ASP A 556 -33.97 2.66 13.09
N GLY A 557 -34.25 3.52 12.10
CA GLY A 557 -34.37 3.11 10.69
C GLY A 557 -33.84 4.06 9.62
N ASP A 558 -33.35 5.27 9.97
CA ASP A 558 -32.97 6.24 8.94
C ASP A 558 -31.68 5.84 8.21
N ARG A 559 -31.81 5.62 6.90
CA ARG A 559 -30.77 5.03 6.05
C ARG A 559 -29.69 6.07 5.73
N LYS A 560 -28.72 6.21 6.62
CA LYS A 560 -27.57 7.13 6.46
C LYS A 560 -26.77 6.79 5.19
N SER A 561 -26.66 7.77 4.29
CA SER A 561 -25.86 7.67 3.07
C SER A 561 -24.47 8.29 3.28
N TYR A 562 -23.45 7.69 2.67
CA TYR A 562 -22.08 8.18 2.71
C TYR A 562 -21.71 8.69 1.31
N LEU A 563 -21.34 9.96 1.22
CA LEU A 563 -20.89 10.58 -0.03
C LEU A 563 -19.38 10.81 0.05
N SER A 564 -18.65 10.24 -0.90
CA SER A 564 -17.22 10.48 -1.07
C SER A 564 -16.98 11.51 -2.18
N PHE A 565 -16.00 12.39 -1.94
CA PHE A 565 -15.57 13.42 -2.87
C PHE A 565 -14.09 13.23 -3.23
N PRO A 566 -13.67 13.54 -4.47
CA PRO A 566 -12.31 13.30 -4.93
C PRO A 566 -11.25 14.14 -4.23
N ALA A 567 -11.64 15.32 -3.71
CA ALA A 567 -10.76 16.23 -2.98
C ALA A 567 -11.51 16.90 -1.81
N ASP A 568 -10.77 17.41 -0.85
CA ASP A 568 -11.31 18.08 0.35
C ASP A 568 -12.00 19.41 0.03
N TYR A 569 -11.45 20.21 -0.88
CA TYR A 569 -12.08 21.44 -1.37
C TYR A 569 -13.45 21.16 -2.02
N ALA A 570 -13.59 20.04 -2.73
CA ALA A 570 -14.85 19.63 -3.36
C ALA A 570 -15.92 19.26 -2.31
N ALA A 571 -15.51 18.55 -1.26
CA ALA A 571 -16.39 18.22 -0.15
C ALA A 571 -16.82 19.48 0.61
N ASN A 572 -15.91 20.45 0.81
CA ASN A 572 -16.25 21.71 1.44
C ASN A 572 -17.20 22.55 0.57
N LEU A 573 -17.02 22.56 -0.75
CA LEU A 573 -17.95 23.22 -1.67
C LEU A 573 -19.35 22.60 -1.63
N PHE A 574 -19.43 21.27 -1.56
CA PHE A 574 -20.71 20.57 -1.37
C PHE A 574 -21.38 20.98 -0.04
N ARG A 575 -20.61 21.12 1.05
CA ARG A 575 -21.16 21.64 2.33
C ARG A 575 -21.67 23.07 2.20
N ALA A 576 -20.92 23.95 1.53
CA ALA A 576 -21.33 25.34 1.29
C ALA A 576 -22.65 25.40 0.53
N ALA A 577 -22.77 24.61 -0.54
CA ALA A 577 -23.97 24.54 -1.35
C ALA A 577 -25.19 23.99 -0.57
N LEU A 578 -25.00 22.98 0.28
CA LEU A 578 -26.09 22.50 1.15
C LEU A 578 -26.54 23.55 2.17
N ASN A 579 -25.59 24.23 2.83
CA ASN A 579 -25.90 25.31 3.78
C ASN A 579 -26.69 26.43 3.09
N LEU A 580 -26.30 26.78 1.86
CA LEU A 580 -26.98 27.77 1.03
C LEU A 580 -28.42 27.37 0.69
N ILE A 581 -28.66 26.11 0.35
CA ILE A 581 -30.02 25.64 0.03
C ILE A 581 -30.91 25.71 1.28
N ASP A 582 -30.37 25.37 2.45
CA ASP A 582 -31.10 25.30 3.72
C ASP A 582 -31.40 26.67 4.36
N THR A 583 -30.57 27.71 4.15
CA THR A 583 -30.83 29.06 4.72
C THR A 583 -32.09 29.73 4.17
N GLY A 584 -32.62 29.27 3.03
CA GLY A 584 -33.79 29.88 2.39
C GLY A 584 -35.16 29.39 2.85
N SER A 585 -35.27 28.37 3.71
CA SER A 585 -36.55 27.70 3.97
C SER A 585 -37.47 28.30 5.06
N SER A 586 -37.07 29.34 5.82
CA SER A 586 -38.02 30.23 6.54
C SER A 586 -37.28 31.38 7.27
N PRO A 587 -37.66 32.67 7.10
CA PRO A 587 -36.97 33.80 7.74
C PRO A 587 -37.34 34.05 9.21
N LYS A 588 -38.26 33.29 9.83
CA LYS A 588 -39.03 33.84 10.97
C LYS A 588 -38.48 33.69 12.40
N ASP A 589 -37.42 32.93 12.69
CA ASP A 589 -36.98 32.75 14.09
C ASP A 589 -35.47 32.67 14.34
N GLN A 590 -34.61 33.18 13.44
CA GLN A 590 -33.17 33.28 13.72
C GLN A 590 -32.82 34.64 14.35
N THR A 591 -33.42 34.95 15.49
CA THR A 591 -32.88 35.95 16.41
C THR A 591 -31.65 35.37 17.10
N HIS A 592 -30.47 35.91 16.79
CA HIS A 592 -29.30 35.97 17.68
C HIS A 592 -28.90 34.71 18.47
N SER A 593 -29.17 33.49 17.99
CA SER A 593 -28.38 32.34 18.42
C SER A 593 -27.04 32.49 17.75
N GLY A 594 -26.07 33.07 18.47
CA GLY A 594 -24.67 33.10 18.07
C GLY A 594 -24.33 31.73 17.54
N GLY A 595 -24.13 31.65 16.22
CA GLY A 595 -23.97 30.38 15.52
C GLY A 595 -22.92 29.63 16.30
N SER A 596 -23.34 28.56 17.00
CA SER A 596 -22.40 27.65 17.60
C SER A 596 -21.58 27.18 16.41
N ASN A 597 -20.38 27.74 16.28
CA ASN A 597 -19.34 27.25 15.39
C ASN A 597 -19.48 25.74 15.51
N CYS A 598 -19.87 25.05 14.43
CA CYS A 598 -19.64 23.63 14.38
C CYS A 598 -18.15 23.52 14.71
N ASP A 599 -17.88 23.05 15.93
CA ASP A 599 -16.66 23.31 16.67
C ASP A 599 -15.46 23.11 15.76
N GLN A 600 -14.45 23.98 15.91
CA GLN A 600 -13.12 23.84 15.31
C GLN A 600 -12.69 22.38 15.39
N LYS A 601 -13.03 21.62 14.35
CA LYS A 601 -12.88 20.19 14.38
C LYS A 601 -11.40 19.95 14.30
N ALA A 602 -10.84 19.33 15.33
CA ALA A 602 -9.41 19.07 15.41
C ALA A 602 -8.94 18.47 14.07
N VAL A 603 -7.97 19.14 13.44
CA VAL A 603 -7.44 18.73 12.14
C VAL A 603 -6.90 17.31 12.26
N SER A 604 -7.48 16.38 11.50
CA SER A 604 -7.12 14.97 11.56
C SER A 604 -5.98 14.65 10.59
N LEU A 605 -4.94 13.99 11.09
CA LEU A 605 -3.77 13.63 10.30
C LEU A 605 -3.93 12.24 9.68
N TYR A 606 -3.75 12.16 8.36
CA TYR A 606 -3.82 10.92 7.60
C TYR A 606 -2.45 10.55 7.05
N VAL A 607 -2.24 9.26 6.80
CA VAL A 607 -1.13 8.78 5.98
C VAL A 607 -1.67 8.13 4.73
N THR A 608 -1.04 8.46 3.62
CA THR A 608 -1.31 7.82 2.34
C THR A 608 -0.72 6.42 2.34
N THR A 609 -1.53 5.45 1.94
CA THR A 609 -1.18 4.03 1.93
C THR A 609 -1.48 3.41 0.57
N LEU A 610 -1.30 2.11 0.43
CA LEU A 610 -1.55 1.40 -0.83
C LEU A 610 -3.04 1.26 -1.18
N ALA A 611 -3.93 1.27 -0.18
CA ALA A 611 -5.39 1.09 -0.35
C ALA A 611 -6.21 2.38 -0.15
N GLY A 612 -5.58 3.45 0.36
CA GLY A 612 -6.27 4.70 0.67
C GLY A 612 -5.56 5.51 1.76
N PHE A 613 -6.33 6.08 2.68
CA PHE A 613 -5.80 6.89 3.79
C PHE A 613 -6.06 6.23 5.14
N GLN A 614 -5.09 6.30 6.05
CA GLN A 614 -5.25 5.81 7.43
C GLN A 614 -4.89 6.92 8.41
N GLN A 615 -5.79 7.20 9.35
CA GLN A 615 -5.55 8.20 10.40
C GLN A 615 -4.40 7.76 11.32
N VAL A 616 -3.48 8.68 11.65
CA VAL A 616 -2.28 8.39 12.47
C VAL A 616 -2.40 8.86 13.91
N TYR A 617 -3.25 9.86 14.16
CA TYR A 617 -3.51 10.38 15.49
C TYR A 617 -5.02 10.58 15.67
N PRO A 618 -5.69 9.81 16.56
CA PRO A 618 -7.03 10.14 17.00
C PRO A 618 -6.93 11.34 17.95
N ASP A 619 -7.44 12.48 17.51
CA ASP A 619 -7.82 13.64 18.31
C ASP A 619 -6.81 14.11 19.38
N VAL A 620 -5.77 14.85 18.95
CA VAL A 620 -5.09 15.78 19.87
C VAL A 620 -6.06 16.94 20.10
N GLY A 621 -6.93 16.79 21.10
CA GLY A 621 -7.98 17.77 21.40
C GLY A 621 -9.14 17.22 22.21
N SER A 622 -9.36 15.90 22.27
CA SER A 622 -10.27 15.35 23.29
C SER A 622 -9.50 15.23 24.62
N GLY A 623 -9.22 16.41 25.20
CA GLY A 623 -9.00 16.51 26.63
C GLY A 623 -10.16 15.83 27.36
N MET A 624 -9.86 15.35 28.56
CA MET A 624 -10.77 14.85 29.58
C MET A 624 -12.24 15.21 29.29
N LYS A 625 -13.14 14.23 29.23
CA LYS A 625 -14.52 14.56 29.60
C LYS A 625 -14.46 15.25 30.97
N ASP A 626 -15.32 16.23 31.22
CA ASP A 626 -15.43 16.94 32.51
C ASP A 626 -15.50 16.01 33.74
N ASP A 627 -15.78 14.71 33.53
CA ASP A 627 -15.85 13.66 34.55
C ASP A 627 -14.51 12.96 34.89
N GLY A 628 -13.36 13.41 34.38
CA GLY A 628 -12.04 12.87 34.78
C GLY A 628 -11.73 11.44 34.35
N ARG A 629 -12.55 10.83 33.47
CA ARG A 629 -12.27 9.50 32.89
C ARG A 629 -11.47 9.64 31.59
N PRO A 630 -10.36 8.89 31.41
CA PRO A 630 -9.66 8.84 30.14
C PRO A 630 -10.61 8.29 29.07
N THR A 631 -10.79 9.05 27.99
CA THR A 631 -11.50 8.62 26.78
C THR A 631 -10.78 7.40 26.23
N GLU A 632 -11.50 6.28 26.04
CA GLU A 632 -10.93 5.12 25.35
C GLU A 632 -10.34 5.59 24.00
N PRO A 633 -9.10 5.20 23.64
CA PRO A 633 -8.49 5.63 22.40
C PRO A 633 -9.34 5.15 21.23
N ALA A 634 -10.04 6.07 20.57
CA ALA A 634 -10.83 5.77 19.39
C ALA A 634 -9.92 5.12 18.33
N ALA A 635 -10.35 3.99 17.76
CA ALA A 635 -9.53 3.29 16.78
C ALA A 635 -9.30 4.20 15.55
N PRO A 636 -8.11 4.14 14.93
CA PRO A 636 -7.78 5.01 13.79
C PRO A 636 -8.76 4.80 12.65
N ARG A 637 -9.35 5.89 12.14
CA ARG A 637 -10.28 5.83 11.01
C ARG A 637 -9.52 5.52 9.72
N SER A 638 -9.90 4.45 9.06
CA SER A 638 -9.43 4.04 7.73
C SER A 638 -10.39 4.54 6.66
N ARG A 639 -9.84 5.03 5.54
CA ARG A 639 -10.59 5.40 4.32
C ARG A 639 -10.03 4.56 3.18
N LEU A 640 -10.82 3.59 2.72
CA LEU A 640 -10.49 2.75 1.57
C LEU A 640 -11.01 3.43 0.31
N LEU A 641 -10.16 3.57 -0.70
CA LEU A 641 -10.46 4.30 -1.93
C LEU A 641 -10.26 3.46 -3.17
N ALA A 642 -9.23 2.63 -3.17
CA ALA A 642 -9.00 1.70 -4.26
C ALA A 642 -9.87 0.45 -4.03
N ALA A 643 -10.69 0.10 -5.02
CA ALA A 643 -11.15 -1.27 -5.25
C ALA A 643 -9.93 -2.11 -5.68
N ASP A 644 -8.96 -2.27 -4.78
CA ASP A 644 -7.76 -3.02 -5.05
C ASP A 644 -8.05 -4.50 -4.86
N GLY A 645 -7.58 -5.35 -5.78
CA GLY A 645 -7.60 -6.80 -5.60
C GLY A 645 -6.92 -7.24 -4.29
N ARG A 646 -6.12 -6.37 -3.67
CA ARG A 646 -5.57 -6.57 -2.33
C ARG A 646 -6.61 -6.63 -1.21
N LEU A 647 -7.73 -5.91 -1.33
CA LEU A 647 -8.82 -6.04 -0.36
C LEU A 647 -9.46 -7.43 -0.45
N LEU A 648 -9.55 -7.97 -1.67
CA LEU A 648 -9.97 -9.35 -1.91
C LEU A 648 -8.93 -10.36 -1.41
N LEU A 649 -7.64 -9.98 -1.38
CA LEU A 649 -6.56 -10.82 -0.89
C LEU A 649 -6.42 -10.85 0.64
N ASP A 650 -7.05 -9.94 1.39
CA ASP A 650 -6.98 -9.91 2.86
C ASP A 650 -7.46 -11.24 3.48
N ARG A 651 -8.63 -11.73 3.03
CA ARG A 651 -9.19 -13.03 3.46
C ARG A 651 -8.31 -14.24 3.09
N PRO A 652 -7.90 -14.47 1.83
CA PRO A 652 -7.10 -15.64 1.50
C PRO A 652 -5.70 -15.60 2.13
N ILE A 653 -5.10 -14.41 2.32
CA ILE A 653 -3.81 -14.28 3.01
C ILE A 653 -3.96 -14.70 4.48
N THR A 654 -4.94 -14.16 5.20
CA THR A 654 -5.16 -14.54 6.61
C THR A 654 -5.48 -16.03 6.77
N ILE A 655 -6.29 -16.61 5.86
CA ILE A 655 -6.56 -18.06 5.81
C ILE A 655 -5.27 -18.86 5.54
N PHE A 656 -4.43 -18.41 4.61
CA PHE A 656 -3.15 -19.07 4.34
C PHE A 656 -2.26 -19.11 5.59
N PHE A 657 -2.14 -17.99 6.32
CA PHE A 657 -1.38 -17.94 7.58
C PHE A 657 -1.97 -18.86 8.65
N LEU A 658 -3.30 -18.92 8.77
CA LEU A 658 -3.98 -19.81 9.69
C LEU A 658 -3.67 -21.29 9.37
N ILE A 659 -3.82 -21.68 8.10
CA ILE A 659 -3.51 -23.05 7.65
C ILE A 659 -2.04 -23.35 7.91
N ALA A 660 -1.13 -22.47 7.52
CA ALA A 660 0.30 -22.66 7.76
C ALA A 660 0.62 -22.83 9.25
N ALA A 661 0.02 -22.03 10.12
CA ALA A 661 0.18 -22.12 11.57
C ALA A 661 -0.37 -23.44 12.14
N ILE A 662 -1.58 -23.86 11.73
CA ILE A 662 -2.17 -25.14 12.14
C ILE A 662 -1.26 -26.30 11.77
N VAL A 663 -0.71 -26.31 10.55
CA VAL A 663 0.18 -27.40 10.12
C VAL A 663 1.49 -27.37 10.94
N VAL A 664 2.04 -26.19 11.25
CA VAL A 664 3.24 -26.07 12.12
C VAL A 664 2.93 -26.58 13.53
N VAL A 665 1.82 -26.18 14.14
CA VAL A 665 1.41 -26.65 15.48
C VAL A 665 1.16 -28.16 15.48
N ALA A 666 0.42 -28.68 14.51
CA ALA A 666 0.16 -30.11 14.38
C ALA A 666 1.47 -30.91 14.25
N SER A 667 2.41 -30.43 13.42
CA SER A 667 3.71 -31.07 13.26
C SER A 667 4.56 -31.03 14.53
N SER A 668 4.53 -29.90 15.26
CA SER A 668 5.31 -29.70 16.49
C SER A 668 4.76 -30.53 17.65
N SER A 669 3.43 -30.55 17.82
CA SER A 669 2.73 -31.40 18.78
C SER A 669 2.97 -32.87 18.50
N TRP A 670 2.92 -33.28 17.22
CA TRP A 670 3.23 -34.64 16.82
C TRP A 670 4.66 -35.04 17.18
N LEU A 671 5.63 -34.17 16.89
CA LEU A 671 7.05 -34.36 17.25
C LEU A 671 7.23 -34.48 18.77
N ALA A 672 6.52 -33.67 19.55
CA ALA A 672 6.59 -33.66 21.01
C ALA A 672 5.97 -34.92 21.65
N VAL A 673 4.82 -35.37 21.15
CA VAL A 673 4.06 -36.51 21.71
C VAL A 673 4.67 -37.85 21.31
N PHE A 674 4.91 -38.06 20.02
CA PHE A 674 5.24 -39.39 19.53
C PHE A 674 6.73 -39.67 19.51
N GLY A 675 7.58 -38.63 19.41
CA GLY A 675 9.03 -38.80 19.24
C GLY A 675 9.43 -39.73 18.07
N ARG A 676 8.47 -40.09 17.21
CA ARG A 676 8.58 -41.07 16.12
C ARG A 676 7.98 -40.41 14.88
N ALA A 677 8.86 -39.83 14.07
CA ALA A 677 8.50 -38.92 12.98
C ALA A 677 8.34 -39.62 11.62
N HIS A 678 7.48 -40.63 11.53
CA HIS A 678 7.25 -41.32 10.25
C HIS A 678 6.19 -40.64 9.35
N LEU A 679 5.47 -39.60 9.79
CA LEU A 679 4.28 -39.08 9.06
C LEU A 679 4.04 -37.56 9.11
N VAL A 680 5.06 -36.70 9.13
CA VAL A 680 4.84 -35.23 8.98
C VAL A 680 5.02 -34.83 7.51
N MET A 681 3.92 -34.52 6.82
CA MET A 681 3.89 -33.99 5.46
C MET A 681 4.00 -32.47 5.44
N PHE A 682 5.10 -31.94 4.90
CA PHE A 682 5.28 -30.54 4.52
C PHE A 682 6.17 -30.52 3.27
N SER A 683 5.90 -29.75 2.21
CA SER A 683 6.68 -29.88 0.95
C SER A 683 8.18 -29.50 1.02
N PRO A 684 8.63 -28.50 1.81
CA PRO A 684 10.06 -28.31 2.09
C PRO A 684 10.60 -29.27 3.17
N LEU A 685 9.70 -29.91 3.94
CA LEU A 685 10.01 -30.93 4.95
C LEU A 685 9.49 -32.31 4.54
N ARG A 686 9.40 -32.60 3.23
CA ARG A 686 8.69 -33.77 2.64
C ARG A 686 9.34 -35.11 2.97
N HIS A 687 10.39 -35.04 3.79
CA HIS A 687 11.26 -36.13 4.15
C HIS A 687 11.12 -36.37 5.64
N PRO A 688 10.40 -37.43 6.05
CA PRO A 688 10.40 -37.90 7.41
C PRO A 688 11.82 -38.35 7.74
N ASN A 689 12.61 -37.47 8.35
CA ASN A 689 13.72 -37.93 9.17
C ASN A 689 13.14 -38.14 10.57
N PRO A 690 12.93 -39.39 11.03
CA PRO A 690 12.86 -39.61 12.46
C PRO A 690 14.14 -39.03 13.01
N LEU A 691 14.00 -38.07 13.91
CA LEU A 691 15.12 -37.42 14.60
C LEU A 691 16.12 -38.49 15.02
N CYS A 692 17.20 -38.63 14.24
CA CYS A 692 18.19 -39.67 14.41
C CYS A 692 18.77 -39.63 15.84
N GLY A 693 18.72 -38.48 16.50
CA GLY A 693 19.11 -38.28 17.89
C GLY A 693 18.59 -39.32 18.90
N ILE A 694 17.37 -39.86 18.71
CA ILE A 694 16.80 -40.85 19.65
C ILE A 694 17.45 -42.24 19.51
N ARG A 695 17.95 -42.59 18.31
CA ARG A 695 18.75 -43.82 18.09
C ARG A 695 20.26 -43.56 18.11
N GLU A 696 20.73 -42.35 17.79
CA GLU A 696 22.14 -41.93 17.87
C GLU A 696 22.67 -41.90 19.31
N ALA A 697 21.86 -41.54 20.30
CA ALA A 697 22.22 -41.72 21.71
C ALA A 697 22.47 -43.19 22.09
N ARG A 698 21.98 -44.13 21.28
CA ARG A 698 22.27 -45.57 21.40
C ARG A 698 23.51 -45.99 20.59
N PHE A 699 24.00 -45.16 19.67
CA PHE A 699 25.20 -45.40 18.83
C PHE A 699 26.47 -44.74 19.39
N ASN A 700 26.40 -43.60 20.09
CA ASN A 700 27.53 -43.06 20.88
C ASN A 700 27.81 -43.85 22.18
N ARG A 701 27.14 -45.00 22.34
CA ARG A 701 27.13 -45.89 23.50
C ARG A 701 28.46 -46.62 23.73
N GLU A 702 29.35 -46.69 22.73
CA GLU A 702 30.55 -47.55 22.76
C GLU A 702 31.90 -46.79 22.82
N ASN A 703 31.96 -45.45 22.63
CA ASN A 703 33.26 -44.73 22.57
C ASN A 703 33.63 -43.88 23.81
N ASP A 704 32.73 -43.62 24.75
CA ASP A 704 33.05 -42.82 25.95
C ASP A 704 32.91 -43.69 27.21
N GLU A 705 33.98 -44.40 27.60
CA GLU A 705 34.04 -45.23 28.82
C GLU A 705 34.01 -44.41 30.15
N GLY A 706 33.46 -43.19 30.15
CA GLY A 706 33.46 -42.34 31.34
C GLY A 706 32.30 -41.35 31.52
N GLU A 707 31.40 -41.18 30.53
CA GLU A 707 30.21 -40.31 30.70
C GLU A 707 28.98 -41.14 31.09
N ASP A 708 28.28 -40.73 32.17
CA ASP A 708 27.05 -41.38 32.66
C ASP A 708 26.06 -41.63 31.49
N PRO A 709 25.74 -42.89 31.16
CA PRO A 709 24.96 -43.28 29.97
C PRO A 709 23.55 -42.68 29.95
N ASP A 710 22.99 -42.41 31.13
CA ASP A 710 21.70 -41.75 31.23
C ASP A 710 21.81 -40.23 31.01
N GLY A 711 22.99 -39.65 31.19
CA GLY A 711 23.27 -38.22 31.03
C GLY A 711 23.14 -37.75 29.58
N ALA A 712 23.87 -38.37 28.64
CA ALA A 712 23.89 -37.97 27.23
C ALA A 712 22.53 -38.19 26.53
N LYS A 713 21.86 -39.30 26.82
CA LYS A 713 20.50 -39.59 26.36
C LYS A 713 19.49 -38.58 26.90
N ARG A 714 19.59 -38.21 28.19
CA ARG A 714 18.79 -37.13 28.79
C ARG A 714 19.10 -35.76 28.17
N LYS A 715 20.35 -35.46 27.80
CA LYS A 715 20.73 -34.19 27.13
C LYS A 715 20.10 -34.08 25.73
N LEU A 716 20.17 -35.13 24.89
CA LEU A 716 19.58 -35.14 23.54
C LEU A 716 18.04 -35.15 23.55
N LEU A 717 17.42 -35.92 24.45
CA LEU A 717 15.96 -35.88 24.65
C LEU A 717 15.49 -34.51 25.11
N ARG A 718 16.24 -33.87 26.03
CA ARG A 718 15.99 -32.49 26.43
C ARG A 718 16.09 -31.56 25.23
N LEU A 719 17.16 -31.62 24.44
CA LEU A 719 17.37 -30.74 23.29
C LEU A 719 16.28 -30.89 22.21
N ASN A 720 15.85 -32.13 21.92
CA ASN A 720 14.76 -32.38 20.99
C ASN A 720 13.40 -31.90 21.53
N ARG A 721 13.13 -32.11 22.83
CA ARG A 721 11.94 -31.54 23.50
C ARG A 721 11.97 -30.01 23.46
N PHE A 722 13.11 -29.39 23.74
CA PHE A 722 13.28 -27.94 23.65
C PHE A 722 13.02 -27.43 22.23
N LEU A 723 13.51 -28.13 21.20
CA LEU A 723 13.25 -27.79 19.80
C LEU A 723 11.76 -27.90 19.44
N SER A 724 11.11 -29.02 19.82
CA SER A 724 9.68 -29.22 19.56
C SER A 724 8.80 -28.22 20.31
N ILE A 725 9.17 -27.89 21.55
CA ILE A 725 8.47 -26.86 22.35
C ILE A 725 8.68 -25.49 21.70
N GLY A 726 9.90 -25.16 21.25
CA GLY A 726 10.18 -23.92 20.54
C GLY A 726 9.33 -23.77 19.27
N LEU A 727 9.29 -24.80 18.42
CA LEU A 727 8.45 -24.80 17.21
C LEU A 727 6.95 -24.72 17.54
N LEU A 728 6.50 -25.36 18.62
CA LEU A 728 5.12 -25.28 19.08
C LEU A 728 4.76 -23.87 19.55
N VAL A 729 5.62 -23.23 20.34
CA VAL A 729 5.43 -21.84 20.81
C VAL A 729 5.39 -20.87 19.62
N LEU A 730 6.32 -21.02 18.68
CA LEU A 730 6.36 -20.22 17.44
C LEU A 730 5.09 -20.42 16.59
N GLY A 731 4.68 -21.66 16.36
CA GLY A 731 3.46 -21.98 15.60
C GLY A 731 2.20 -21.46 16.27
N LEU A 732 2.11 -21.56 17.60
CA LEU A 732 0.97 -21.06 18.37
C LEU A 732 0.91 -19.52 18.36
N ALA A 733 2.06 -18.83 18.40
CA ALA A 733 2.12 -17.38 18.23
C ALA A 733 1.59 -16.94 16.85
N VAL A 734 1.99 -17.61 15.76
CA VAL A 734 1.44 -17.32 14.41
C VAL A 734 -0.06 -17.64 14.35
N LEU A 735 -0.49 -18.73 14.99
CA LEU A 735 -1.91 -19.10 15.04
C LEU A 735 -2.76 -18.06 15.77
N VAL A 736 -2.26 -17.52 16.88
CA VAL A 736 -2.93 -16.44 17.63
C VAL A 736 -3.02 -15.19 16.78
N ILE A 737 -1.94 -14.78 16.11
CA ILE A 737 -1.94 -13.61 15.21
C ILE A 737 -2.95 -13.81 14.06
N ALA A 738 -2.90 -14.93 13.35
CA ALA A 738 -3.83 -15.19 12.25
C ALA A 738 -5.28 -15.29 12.75
N GLY A 739 -5.48 -15.90 13.92
CA GLY A 739 -6.79 -16.06 14.56
C GLY A 739 -7.42 -14.74 15.01
N THR A 740 -6.63 -13.82 15.58
CA THR A 740 -7.15 -12.49 15.97
C THR A 740 -7.55 -11.67 14.77
N HIS A 741 -6.78 -11.71 13.68
CA HIS A 741 -7.13 -11.04 12.42
C HIS A 741 -8.38 -11.65 11.77
N LEU A 742 -8.47 -12.98 11.71
CA LEU A 742 -9.64 -13.66 11.18
C LEU A 742 -10.88 -13.35 12.02
N TYR A 743 -10.77 -13.36 13.34
CA TYR A 743 -11.85 -12.99 14.24
C TYR A 743 -12.31 -11.52 14.03
N GLY A 744 -11.36 -10.61 13.82
CA GLY A 744 -11.66 -9.21 13.48
C GLY A 744 -12.43 -9.04 12.16
N LEU A 745 -12.20 -9.91 11.18
CA LEU A 745 -12.94 -9.90 9.91
C LEU A 745 -14.41 -10.32 10.05
N PHE A 746 -14.75 -11.15 11.06
CA PHE A 746 -16.11 -11.65 11.29
C PHE A 746 -16.95 -10.78 12.23
N LEU A 747 -16.36 -9.82 12.94
CA LEU A 747 -17.08 -8.90 13.82
C LEU A 747 -17.71 -7.74 13.00
N PRO A 748 -19.05 -7.63 12.92
CA PRO A 748 -19.71 -6.70 12.01
C PRO A 748 -19.75 -5.22 12.47
N THR A 749 -19.30 -4.87 13.68
CA THR A 749 -19.65 -3.57 14.29
C THR A 749 -18.51 -2.77 14.92
N ARG A 750 -17.27 -3.27 14.98
CA ARG A 750 -16.15 -2.54 15.58
C ARG A 750 -15.11 -2.19 14.51
N GLN A 751 -15.09 -0.90 14.13
CA GLN A 751 -14.07 -0.20 13.32
C GLN A 751 -12.94 -1.13 12.84
N GLN A 752 -13.18 -1.85 11.74
CA GLN A 752 -12.18 -2.73 11.15
C GLN A 752 -11.00 -1.87 10.71
N THR A 753 -9.92 -1.95 11.47
CA THR A 753 -8.64 -1.39 11.05
C THR A 753 -8.14 -2.28 9.93
N TRP A 754 -8.37 -1.91 8.67
CA TRP A 754 -7.84 -2.61 7.50
C TRP A 754 -6.33 -2.37 7.36
N SER A 755 -5.58 -2.57 8.44
CA SER A 755 -4.13 -2.37 8.52
C SER A 755 -3.40 -3.22 7.48
N LEU A 756 -3.90 -4.44 7.20
CA LEU A 756 -3.35 -5.32 6.18
C LEU A 756 -3.55 -4.76 4.77
N ALA A 757 -4.77 -4.30 4.44
CA ALA A 757 -5.05 -3.68 3.15
C ALA A 757 -4.23 -2.38 2.95
N HIS A 758 -4.06 -1.60 4.02
CA HIS A 758 -3.19 -0.43 4.04
C HIS A 758 -1.69 -0.78 3.97
N GLY A 759 -1.32 -2.05 4.15
CA GLY A 759 0.07 -2.53 4.12
C GLY A 759 0.90 -1.93 5.26
N ARG A 760 0.31 -1.84 6.46
CA ARG A 760 0.91 -1.29 7.70
C ARG A 760 0.73 -2.25 8.89
N ASP A 761 0.61 -3.54 8.62
CA ASP A 761 0.35 -4.55 9.63
C ASP A 761 1.65 -5.17 10.17
N VAL A 762 2.04 -4.73 11.38
CA VAL A 762 3.23 -5.24 12.06
C VAL A 762 3.04 -6.69 12.53
N ALA A 763 1.83 -7.07 12.94
CA ALA A 763 1.57 -8.40 13.48
C ALA A 763 1.71 -9.46 12.38
N MET A 764 1.18 -9.19 11.19
CA MET A 764 1.33 -10.08 10.03
C MET A 764 2.77 -10.14 9.52
N LEU A 765 3.53 -9.04 9.56
CA LEU A 765 4.97 -9.06 9.27
C LEU A 765 5.73 -9.98 10.24
N ILE A 766 5.44 -9.89 11.54
CA ILE A 766 6.02 -10.78 12.55
C ILE A 766 5.56 -12.22 12.30
N GLY A 767 4.29 -12.46 11.99
CA GLY A 767 3.77 -13.78 11.65
C GLY A 767 4.53 -14.43 10.49
N LEU A 768 4.81 -13.67 9.42
CA LEU A 768 5.63 -14.11 8.29
C LEU A 768 7.07 -14.44 8.70
N PHE A 769 7.68 -13.60 9.54
CA PHE A 769 9.01 -13.83 10.08
C PHE A 769 9.08 -15.10 10.94
N LEU A 770 8.12 -15.30 11.85
CA LEU A 770 8.07 -16.50 12.71
C LEU A 770 7.86 -17.77 11.90
N LEU A 771 7.03 -17.72 10.84
CA LEU A 771 6.84 -18.84 9.93
C LEU A 771 8.16 -19.23 9.22
N TYR A 772 8.92 -18.23 8.75
CA TYR A 772 10.25 -18.47 8.19
C TYR A 772 11.21 -19.05 9.25
N LEU A 773 11.19 -18.52 10.47
CA LEU A 773 12.05 -18.97 11.55
C LEU A 773 11.81 -20.45 11.88
N CYS A 774 10.57 -20.94 11.84
CA CYS A 774 10.27 -22.36 11.96
C CYS A 774 10.98 -23.20 10.89
N VAL A 775 10.95 -22.77 9.63
CA VAL A 775 11.63 -23.45 8.52
C VAL A 775 13.16 -23.41 8.71
N ALA A 776 13.70 -22.25 9.10
CA ALA A 776 15.12 -22.06 9.35
C ALA A 776 15.63 -22.94 10.51
N ILE A 777 14.88 -23.05 11.61
CA ILE A 777 15.23 -23.91 12.75
C ILE A 777 15.31 -25.38 12.31
N VAL A 778 14.33 -25.85 11.53
CA VAL A 778 14.33 -27.25 11.07
C VAL A 778 15.45 -27.53 10.07
N ALA A 779 15.71 -26.60 9.14
CA ALA A 779 16.81 -26.72 8.18
C ALA A 779 18.18 -26.68 8.89
N GLY A 780 18.38 -25.74 9.81
CA GLY A 780 19.60 -25.61 10.60
C GLY A 780 19.84 -26.82 11.51
N TRP A 781 18.79 -27.40 12.08
CA TRP A 781 18.89 -28.62 12.86
C TRP A 781 19.35 -29.82 12.02
N LYS A 782 18.73 -30.02 10.83
CA LYS A 782 19.15 -31.07 9.88
C LYS A 782 20.62 -30.92 9.47
N LEU A 783 21.02 -29.67 9.19
CA LEU A 783 22.39 -29.34 8.84
C LEU A 783 23.37 -29.63 9.99
N SER A 784 23.01 -29.26 11.22
CA SER A 784 23.83 -29.50 12.42
C SER A 784 24.06 -30.99 12.67
N LEU A 785 23.02 -31.82 12.51
CA LEU A 785 23.14 -33.27 12.63
C LEU A 785 24.04 -33.85 11.54
N TRP A 786 23.85 -33.46 10.28
CA TRP A 786 24.73 -33.87 9.19
C TRP A 786 26.18 -33.50 9.46
N ARG A 787 26.42 -32.25 9.87
CA ARG A 787 27.75 -31.73 10.17
C ARG A 787 28.45 -32.52 11.27
N ARG A 788 27.74 -32.84 12.36
CA ARG A 788 28.30 -33.67 13.46
C ARG A 788 28.69 -35.07 12.98
N ARG A 789 27.82 -35.72 12.20
CA ARG A 789 28.09 -37.06 11.63
C ARG A 789 29.28 -37.02 10.67
N CYS A 790 29.25 -36.10 9.72
CA CYS A 790 30.29 -35.95 8.71
C CYS A 790 31.65 -35.69 9.36
N ILE A 791 31.74 -34.80 10.35
CA ILE A 791 32.98 -34.53 11.09
C ILE A 791 33.45 -35.78 11.84
N GLY A 792 32.55 -36.52 12.52
CA GLY A 792 32.91 -37.74 13.24
C GLY A 792 33.43 -38.87 12.33
N HIS A 793 32.83 -39.01 11.14
CA HIS A 793 33.34 -39.94 10.13
C HIS A 793 34.68 -39.49 9.55
N LEU A 794 34.81 -38.20 9.23
CA LEU A 794 36.04 -37.67 8.65
C LEU A 794 37.22 -37.69 9.63
N SER A 795 37.00 -37.37 10.91
CA SER A 795 38.08 -37.44 11.91
C SER A 795 38.57 -38.86 12.15
N SER A 796 37.68 -39.86 12.11
CA SER A 796 38.02 -41.27 12.35
C SER A 796 38.62 -41.98 11.13
N LEU A 797 38.34 -41.49 9.91
CA LEU A 797 38.82 -42.07 8.65
C LEU A 797 40.01 -41.32 8.03
N ALA A 798 40.21 -40.03 8.33
CA ALA A 798 41.31 -39.25 7.75
C ALA A 798 42.70 -39.76 8.17
N GLY A 799 42.83 -40.28 9.40
CA GLY A 799 44.10 -40.78 9.93
C GLY A 799 44.67 -41.98 9.17
N THR A 800 43.85 -42.76 8.48
CA THR A 800 44.28 -44.01 7.80
C THR A 800 44.55 -43.83 6.32
N ALA A 801 44.04 -42.76 5.69
CA ALA A 801 44.24 -42.48 4.28
C ALA A 801 45.51 -41.65 3.96
N GLY A 802 46.30 -41.28 4.96
CA GLY A 802 47.49 -40.41 4.78
C GLY A 802 47.15 -38.98 4.32
N ILE A 803 45.88 -38.58 4.40
CA ILE A 803 45.38 -37.28 3.97
C ILE A 803 45.47 -36.31 5.16
N PRO A 804 45.92 -35.05 4.95
CA PRO A 804 46.07 -34.08 6.04
C PRO A 804 44.79 -33.94 6.87
N SER A 805 44.98 -33.95 8.20
CA SER A 805 43.91 -33.91 9.19
C SER A 805 42.95 -32.73 8.97
N PRO A 806 41.68 -32.84 9.41
CA PRO A 806 40.62 -31.88 9.10
C PRO A 806 40.72 -30.56 9.90
N ASP A 807 41.94 -30.08 10.21
CA ASP A 807 42.15 -28.76 10.85
C ASP A 807 41.69 -27.60 9.94
N ARG A 808 41.52 -27.88 8.64
CA ARG A 808 40.88 -26.99 7.65
C ARG A 808 39.39 -26.74 7.91
N SER A 809 38.74 -27.55 8.75
CA SER A 809 37.30 -27.41 9.08
C SER A 809 37.00 -26.24 10.02
N ARG A 810 37.91 -25.88 10.94
CA ARG A 810 37.80 -24.66 11.77
C ARG A 810 37.87 -23.40 10.90
N GLY A 811 38.74 -23.39 9.89
CA GLY A 811 38.86 -22.27 8.94
C GLY A 811 37.59 -22.04 8.10
N GLN A 812 36.85 -23.09 7.72
CA GLN A 812 35.62 -22.95 6.94
C GLN A 812 34.44 -22.39 7.75
N VAL A 813 34.38 -22.70 9.04
CA VAL A 813 33.35 -22.17 9.96
C VAL A 813 33.65 -20.72 10.30
N ALA A 814 34.93 -20.39 10.47
CA ALA A 814 35.39 -19.01 10.57
C ALA A 814 35.06 -18.22 9.30
N LEU A 815 35.13 -18.83 8.11
CA LEU A 815 34.76 -18.20 6.84
C LEU A 815 33.26 -17.89 6.75
N SER A 816 32.37 -18.82 7.09
CA SER A 816 30.92 -18.55 7.06
C SER A 816 30.51 -17.51 8.09
N ALA A 817 31.09 -17.54 9.29
CA ALA A 817 30.92 -16.51 10.29
C ALA A 817 31.48 -15.15 9.83
N ALA A 818 32.66 -15.11 9.21
CA ALA A 818 33.27 -13.89 8.69
C ALA A 818 32.43 -13.26 7.57
N VAL A 819 31.88 -14.05 6.64
CA VAL A 819 30.98 -13.56 5.59
C VAL A 819 29.74 -12.92 6.20
N VAL A 820 29.13 -13.54 7.22
CA VAL A 820 27.96 -12.95 7.90
C VAL A 820 28.32 -11.69 8.67
N VAL A 821 29.47 -11.64 9.33
CA VAL A 821 29.94 -10.43 10.01
C VAL A 821 30.20 -9.30 9.01
N VAL A 822 30.82 -9.60 7.87
CA VAL A 822 31.05 -8.61 6.80
C VAL A 822 29.72 -8.12 6.22
N VAL A 823 28.76 -9.01 5.94
CA VAL A 823 27.43 -8.61 5.47
C VAL A 823 26.68 -7.80 6.53
N ALA A 824 26.78 -8.16 7.81
CA ALA A 824 26.18 -7.40 8.90
C ALA A 824 26.81 -6.00 9.04
N LEU A 825 28.13 -5.88 8.92
CA LEU A 825 28.84 -4.60 8.91
C LEU A 825 28.48 -3.76 7.67
N LEU A 826 28.34 -4.38 6.50
CA LEU A 826 27.86 -3.72 5.29
C LEU A 826 26.43 -3.20 5.48
N LEU A 827 25.53 -4.02 6.03
CA LEU A 827 24.16 -3.58 6.33
C LEU A 827 24.14 -2.43 7.34
N LEU A 828 24.92 -2.51 8.43
CA LEU A 828 25.03 -1.45 9.43
C LEU A 828 25.62 -0.16 8.85
N ALA A 829 26.64 -0.26 8.00
CA ALA A 829 27.23 0.88 7.31
C ALA A 829 26.25 1.47 6.28
N TRP A 830 25.44 0.64 5.62
CA TRP A 830 24.43 1.08 4.66
C TRP A 830 23.25 1.81 5.33
N PHE A 831 22.94 1.45 6.58
CA PHE A 831 21.84 2.03 7.35
C PHE A 831 22.24 3.25 8.18
N SER A 832 23.30 3.97 7.81
CA SER A 832 23.85 5.12 8.55
C SER A 832 22.94 6.37 8.61
N GLY A 833 21.62 6.21 8.45
CA GLY A 833 20.61 7.23 8.64
C GLY A 833 19.21 6.59 8.70
N ILE A 834 18.66 6.38 9.90
CA ILE A 834 17.26 5.95 10.05
C ILE A 834 16.39 7.13 9.60
N PRO A 835 15.57 6.96 8.55
CA PRO A 835 14.75 8.03 8.02
C PRO A 835 13.60 8.27 8.99
N ASN A 836 13.02 9.43 8.84
CA ASN A 836 11.81 9.77 9.53
C ASN A 836 10.62 9.20 8.75
N SER A 837 10.03 8.13 9.26
CA SER A 837 8.79 7.56 8.74
C SER A 837 7.70 7.57 9.80
N VAL A 838 6.45 7.61 9.35
CA VAL A 838 5.30 7.54 10.26
C VAL A 838 5.23 6.18 10.97
N ASP A 839 5.62 5.14 10.24
CA ASP A 839 5.75 3.77 10.72
C ASP A 839 7.10 3.53 11.39
N SER A 840 7.15 2.60 12.36
CA SER A 840 8.39 2.24 13.06
C SER A 840 9.37 1.55 12.11
N ALA A 841 10.37 2.29 11.62
CA ALA A 841 11.41 1.76 10.73
C ALA A 841 12.22 0.62 11.38
N LEU A 842 12.36 0.63 12.72
CA LEU A 842 13.15 -0.35 13.47
C LEU A 842 12.64 -1.79 13.31
N THR A 843 11.32 -2.01 13.36
CA THR A 843 10.75 -3.36 13.27
C THR A 843 11.01 -3.96 11.89
N SER A 844 10.79 -3.16 10.85
CA SER A 844 11.02 -3.56 9.47
C SER A 844 12.51 -3.79 9.19
N LEU A 845 13.38 -2.89 9.68
CA LEU A 845 14.83 -3.02 9.54
C LEU A 845 15.33 -4.29 10.24
N PHE A 846 14.89 -4.56 11.46
CA PHE A 846 15.29 -5.73 12.23
C PHE A 846 14.87 -7.03 11.54
N VAL A 847 13.58 -7.15 11.16
CA VAL A 847 13.06 -8.34 10.49
C VAL A 847 13.77 -8.58 9.17
N ASN A 848 13.86 -7.57 8.30
CA ASN A 848 14.46 -7.72 6.97
C ASN A 848 15.98 -7.99 7.06
N SER A 849 16.69 -7.33 7.99
CA SER A 849 18.13 -7.57 8.19
C SER A 849 18.40 -8.99 8.67
N ILE A 850 17.62 -9.51 9.62
CA ILE A 850 17.77 -10.89 10.10
C ILE A 850 17.46 -11.88 8.97
N LEU A 851 16.41 -11.64 8.18
CA LEU A 851 16.09 -12.49 7.04
C LEU A 851 17.20 -12.51 5.99
N LEU A 852 17.80 -11.36 5.68
CA LEU A 852 18.96 -11.29 4.78
C LEU A 852 20.16 -12.05 5.36
N LEU A 853 20.50 -11.83 6.63
CA LEU A 853 21.62 -12.51 7.29
C LEU A 853 21.42 -14.02 7.34
N LEU A 854 20.20 -14.49 7.62
CA LEU A 854 19.85 -15.91 7.59
C LEU A 854 19.94 -16.47 6.15
N GLY A 855 19.46 -15.73 5.16
CA GLY A 855 19.60 -16.10 3.75
C GLY A 855 21.05 -16.27 3.32
N PHE A 856 21.92 -15.31 3.65
CA PHE A 856 23.36 -15.39 3.37
C PHE A 856 24.06 -16.50 4.18
N TRP A 857 23.67 -16.71 5.44
CA TRP A 857 24.20 -17.80 6.25
C TRP A 857 23.89 -19.16 5.61
N PHE A 858 22.65 -19.42 5.22
CA PHE A 858 22.29 -20.66 4.53
C PHE A 858 22.97 -20.78 3.16
N LEU A 859 23.18 -19.67 2.46
CA LEU A 859 23.94 -19.69 1.20
C LEU A 859 25.40 -20.12 1.42
N ALA A 860 26.06 -19.57 2.45
CA ALA A 860 27.43 -19.93 2.82
C ALA A 860 27.51 -21.40 3.25
N GLU A 861 26.56 -21.85 4.07
CA GLU A 861 26.47 -23.24 4.53
C GLU A 861 26.16 -24.22 3.39
N LEU A 862 25.35 -23.82 2.41
CA LEU A 862 25.11 -24.62 1.20
C LEU A 862 26.42 -24.89 0.44
N TRP A 863 27.27 -23.88 0.32
CA TRP A 863 28.56 -23.99 -0.33
C TRP A 863 29.58 -24.81 0.46
N THR A 864 29.68 -24.60 1.78
CA THR A 864 30.63 -25.33 2.63
C THR A 864 30.23 -26.81 2.74
N GLU A 865 28.95 -27.11 2.97
CA GLU A 865 28.48 -28.48 3.18
C GLU A 865 28.43 -29.29 1.87
N SER A 866 28.19 -28.64 0.72
CA SER A 866 28.35 -29.32 -0.57
C SER A 866 29.80 -29.72 -0.85
N ARG A 867 30.77 -28.87 -0.48
CA ARG A 867 32.20 -29.22 -0.55
C ARG A 867 32.57 -30.34 0.42
N ARG A 868 32.01 -30.35 1.63
CA ARG A 868 32.24 -31.42 2.60
C ARG A 868 31.66 -32.75 2.14
N LEU A 869 30.44 -32.74 1.59
CA LEU A 869 29.85 -33.95 1.01
C LEU A 869 30.68 -34.45 -0.18
N ALA A 870 31.13 -33.56 -1.05
CA ALA A 870 32.02 -33.92 -2.16
C ALA A 870 33.33 -34.52 -1.63
N TRP A 871 33.96 -33.90 -0.63
CA TRP A 871 35.20 -34.41 -0.04
C TRP A 871 35.01 -35.78 0.64
N PHE A 872 33.93 -35.94 1.40
CA PHE A 872 33.55 -37.21 2.01
C PHE A 872 33.33 -38.29 0.96
N ALA A 873 32.67 -37.94 -0.15
CA ALA A 873 32.54 -38.85 -1.28
C ALA A 873 33.91 -39.17 -1.88
N GLN A 874 34.77 -38.19 -2.19
CA GLN A 874 36.12 -38.43 -2.73
C GLN A 874 36.94 -39.40 -1.86
N LEU A 875 36.91 -39.23 -0.55
CA LEU A 875 37.59 -40.11 0.41
C LEU A 875 37.14 -41.57 0.25
N LEU A 876 35.87 -41.80 -0.07
CA LEU A 876 35.28 -43.13 -0.18
C LEU A 876 35.32 -43.70 -1.61
N ALA A 877 35.72 -42.92 -2.62
CA ALA A 877 35.79 -43.37 -4.02
C ALA A 877 36.65 -44.62 -4.24
N PRO A 878 37.80 -44.79 -3.56
CA PRO A 878 38.63 -45.99 -3.68
C PRO A 878 37.90 -47.26 -3.20
N THR A 879 37.07 -47.17 -2.16
CA THR A 879 36.37 -48.33 -1.58
C THR A 879 35.32 -48.96 -2.50
N ALA A 880 34.84 -48.19 -3.48
CA ALA A 880 33.89 -48.66 -4.50
C ALA A 880 34.57 -49.10 -5.81
N GLY A 881 35.91 -49.10 -5.88
CA GLY A 881 36.66 -49.45 -7.08
C GLY A 881 36.57 -48.42 -8.22
N LEU A 882 36.23 -47.16 -7.91
CA LEU A 882 35.90 -46.10 -8.88
C LEU A 882 36.98 -45.03 -9.06
N SER A 883 38.22 -45.23 -8.57
CA SER A 883 39.29 -44.24 -8.72
C SER A 883 39.90 -44.25 -10.13
N ALA A 884 39.84 -43.11 -10.83
CA ALA A 884 40.36 -42.93 -12.19
C ALA A 884 41.89 -42.76 -12.25
N GLU A 885 42.58 -42.48 -11.12
CA GLU A 885 44.03 -42.25 -11.09
C GLU A 885 44.86 -43.46 -10.64
N SER A 886 44.26 -44.49 -10.03
CA SER A 886 44.98 -45.72 -9.68
C SER A 886 45.06 -46.75 -10.82
N ALA A 887 44.51 -46.43 -12.00
CA ALA A 887 44.64 -47.29 -13.18
C ALA A 887 46.06 -47.32 -13.77
N ALA A 888 46.93 -46.37 -13.40
CA ALA A 888 48.32 -46.30 -13.87
C ALA A 888 49.33 -47.04 -12.98
N ALA A 889 48.97 -47.41 -11.75
CA ALA A 889 49.80 -48.21 -10.85
C ALA A 889 49.03 -49.47 -10.43
N LYS A 890 49.22 -50.57 -11.16
CA LYS A 890 48.78 -51.90 -10.71
C LYS A 890 49.57 -52.32 -9.46
N PRO A 891 48.93 -52.63 -8.34
CA PRO A 891 49.26 -53.82 -7.59
C PRO A 891 48.30 -54.95 -8.01
N ALA A 892 48.82 -56.17 -8.05
CA ALA A 892 48.10 -57.36 -8.49
C ALA A 892 46.76 -57.53 -7.76
N LEU A 893 45.68 -57.73 -8.54
CA LEU A 893 44.40 -58.19 -8.03
C LEU A 893 44.58 -59.54 -7.33
N SER A 894 44.29 -59.62 -6.03
CA SER A 894 43.93 -60.87 -5.36
C SER A 894 42.50 -61.27 -5.75
N ASN A 895 42.26 -62.55 -6.01
CA ASN A 895 41.00 -63.17 -6.45
C ASN A 895 39.80 -63.08 -5.45
N GLY A 896 39.53 -61.92 -4.88
CA GLY A 896 38.43 -61.73 -3.91
C GLY A 896 37.74 -60.36 -3.95
N SER A 897 38.07 -59.48 -4.89
CA SER A 897 37.42 -58.17 -5.00
C SER A 897 36.03 -58.30 -5.65
N PRO A 898 34.97 -57.68 -5.09
CA PRO A 898 33.63 -57.70 -5.69
C PRO A 898 33.65 -57.05 -7.08
N PRO A 899 32.88 -57.56 -8.06
CA PRO A 899 32.93 -57.09 -9.44
C PRO A 899 32.60 -55.60 -9.54
N SER A 900 33.26 -54.90 -10.46
CA SER A 900 33.12 -53.46 -10.75
C SER A 900 31.72 -53.03 -11.26
N GLU A 901 30.77 -53.97 -11.36
CA GLU A 901 29.33 -53.77 -11.58
C GLU A 901 28.51 -53.52 -10.29
N SER A 902 29.15 -53.49 -9.12
CA SER A 902 28.47 -53.54 -7.81
C SER A 902 28.11 -52.20 -7.16
N TRP A 903 28.46 -51.03 -7.72
CA TRP A 903 28.03 -49.76 -7.14
C TRP A 903 26.53 -49.49 -7.35
N ALA A 904 25.88 -48.87 -6.36
CA ALA A 904 24.44 -48.82 -6.27
C ALA A 904 23.82 -47.88 -7.32
N ASN A 905 23.24 -48.47 -8.36
CA ASN A 905 22.50 -47.74 -9.40
C ASN A 905 21.01 -47.57 -9.00
N PRO A 906 20.27 -46.59 -9.56
CA PRO A 906 18.85 -46.36 -9.25
C PRO A 906 17.98 -47.61 -9.40
N ILE A 907 18.28 -48.45 -10.40
CA ILE A 907 17.62 -49.74 -10.67
C ILE A 907 17.83 -50.72 -9.51
N GLN A 908 19.07 -50.88 -9.03
CA GLN A 908 19.39 -51.76 -7.90
C GLN A 908 18.78 -51.24 -6.58
N LEU A 909 18.59 -49.93 -6.48
CA LEU A 909 17.96 -49.26 -5.34
C LEU A 909 16.42 -49.22 -5.42
N ASN A 910 15.77 -49.89 -6.39
CA ASN A 910 14.31 -49.82 -6.61
C ASN A 910 13.78 -48.37 -6.56
N SER A 911 14.48 -47.46 -7.25
CA SER A 911 14.15 -46.04 -7.33
C SER A 911 14.28 -45.53 -8.76
N LEU A 912 13.36 -44.66 -9.16
CA LEU A 912 13.45 -43.95 -10.44
C LEU A 912 14.69 -43.04 -10.44
N PRO A 913 15.37 -42.85 -11.59
CA PRO A 913 16.42 -41.85 -11.71
C PRO A 913 15.85 -40.48 -11.39
N GLN A 914 16.48 -39.79 -10.45
CA GLN A 914 16.00 -38.52 -9.89
C GLN A 914 17.20 -37.60 -9.69
N SER A 915 17.00 -36.30 -9.87
CA SER A 915 18.03 -35.31 -9.55
C SER A 915 18.42 -35.38 -8.06
N PRO A 916 19.64 -34.94 -7.69
CA PRO A 916 20.12 -34.97 -6.30
C PRO A 916 19.16 -34.28 -5.32
N PHE A 917 18.41 -33.28 -5.80
CA PHE A 917 17.45 -32.52 -5.00
C PHE A 917 16.04 -33.15 -4.95
N ASN A 918 15.78 -34.20 -5.72
CA ASN A 918 14.52 -34.94 -5.69
C ASN A 918 14.62 -36.27 -4.93
N LEU A 919 15.81 -36.64 -4.44
CA LEU A 919 16.00 -37.84 -3.63
C LEU A 919 15.21 -37.80 -2.34
N HIS A 920 14.70 -38.98 -1.98
CA HIS A 920 13.89 -39.21 -0.79
C HIS A 920 14.69 -40.05 0.20
N PHE A 921 14.78 -39.56 1.44
CA PHE A 921 15.22 -40.39 2.56
C PHE A 921 14.04 -41.25 3.02
N ARG A 922 14.13 -42.56 2.81
CA ARG A 922 13.03 -43.52 3.07
C ARG A 922 13.26 -44.27 4.38
N GLU A 923 12.21 -44.92 4.89
CA GLU A 923 12.30 -45.76 6.09
C GLU A 923 13.33 -46.90 5.97
N ARG A 924 13.50 -47.45 4.76
CA ARG A 924 14.57 -48.42 4.47
C ARG A 924 15.98 -47.86 4.65
N ASP A 925 16.18 -46.57 4.36
CA ASP A 925 17.47 -45.91 4.50
C ASP A 925 17.76 -45.72 5.99
N LEU A 926 16.73 -45.39 6.78
CA LEU A 926 16.82 -45.41 8.24
C LEU A 926 17.08 -46.80 8.82
N ALA A 927 16.43 -47.84 8.27
CA ALA A 927 16.67 -49.21 8.69
C ALA A 927 18.12 -49.62 8.40
N ALA A 928 18.68 -49.19 7.26
CA ALA A 928 20.09 -49.38 6.93
C ALA A 928 21.02 -48.62 7.89
N LEU A 929 20.67 -47.39 8.28
CA LEU A 929 21.34 -46.66 9.37
C LEU A 929 21.21 -47.34 10.74
N ALA A 930 20.23 -48.21 10.92
CA ALA A 930 20.00 -48.90 12.20
C ALA A 930 20.61 -50.31 12.25
N ALA A 931 20.87 -50.91 11.09
CA ALA A 931 21.30 -52.31 10.96
C ALA A 931 22.78 -52.54 11.32
N SER A 932 23.65 -51.55 11.09
CA SER A 932 25.08 -51.60 11.42
C SER A 932 25.45 -50.57 12.50
N SER A 933 26.32 -50.94 13.45
CA SER A 933 26.85 -49.97 14.42
C SER A 933 27.82 -49.01 13.75
N ASP A 934 27.92 -47.79 14.27
CA ASP A 934 28.73 -46.76 13.63
C ASP A 934 30.22 -47.12 13.68
N GLU A 935 30.67 -47.77 14.76
CA GLU A 935 32.03 -48.27 14.93
C GLU A 935 32.33 -49.43 14.01
N THR A 936 31.43 -50.42 13.91
CA THR A 936 31.61 -51.55 12.99
C THR A 936 31.67 -51.08 11.55
N TRP A 937 30.81 -50.13 11.17
CA TRP A 937 30.83 -49.53 9.84
C TRP A 937 32.13 -48.73 9.59
N ARG A 938 32.60 -47.93 10.55
CA ARG A 938 33.87 -47.19 10.44
C ARG A 938 35.08 -48.13 10.36
N ALA A 939 35.12 -49.19 11.17
CA ALA A 939 36.19 -50.18 11.16
C ALA A 939 36.24 -50.93 9.81
N GLN A 940 35.08 -51.38 9.32
CA GLN A 940 34.97 -51.99 7.99
C GLN A 940 35.41 -51.02 6.88
N THR A 941 35.00 -49.76 6.97
CA THR A 941 35.39 -48.73 5.99
C THR A 941 36.89 -48.45 6.04
N ARG A 942 37.49 -48.42 7.23
CA ARG A 942 38.94 -48.25 7.42
C ARG A 942 39.72 -49.41 6.82
N GLU A 943 39.33 -50.64 7.10
CA GLU A 943 39.98 -51.83 6.54
C GLU A 943 39.86 -51.86 5.00
N LEU A 944 38.70 -51.46 4.45
CA LEU A 944 38.51 -51.30 3.00
C LEU A 944 39.40 -50.20 2.39
N LEU A 945 39.64 -49.09 3.10
CA LEU A 945 40.55 -48.03 2.67
C LEU A 945 42.02 -48.46 2.70
N GLU A 946 42.39 -49.32 3.65
CA GLU A 946 43.73 -49.91 3.78
C GLU A 946 43.96 -51.09 2.81
N CYS A 947 43.04 -51.33 1.88
CA CYS A 947 43.05 -52.46 0.94
C CYS A 947 43.12 -53.85 1.62
N ARG A 948 42.71 -53.95 2.88
CA ARG A 948 42.49 -55.23 3.56
C ARG A 948 41.04 -55.66 3.30
N SER A 949 40.78 -56.96 3.12
CA SER A 949 39.42 -57.46 2.88
C SER A 949 38.78 -57.94 4.21
N PRO A 950 38.06 -57.08 4.96
CA PRO A 950 37.32 -57.49 6.17
C PRO A 950 36.24 -58.52 5.90
N ILE A 951 35.75 -58.54 4.65
CA ILE A 951 34.57 -59.28 4.24
C ILE A 951 35.02 -60.66 3.79
N LYS A 952 34.77 -61.68 4.62
CA LYS A 952 34.97 -63.08 4.24
C LYS A 952 34.22 -63.36 2.93
N ALA A 953 34.92 -63.96 1.96
CA ALA A 953 34.45 -64.21 0.59
C ALA A 953 33.10 -64.97 0.49
N GLU A 954 32.61 -65.57 1.58
CA GLU A 954 31.36 -66.32 1.64
C GLU A 954 30.11 -65.49 2.00
N SER A 955 30.22 -64.19 2.39
CA SER A 955 29.05 -63.40 2.83
C SER A 955 28.77 -62.14 2.00
N ASN A 956 28.11 -62.31 0.85
CA ASN A 956 27.61 -61.17 0.04
C ASN A 956 26.68 -60.22 0.83
N ASP A 957 26.09 -60.68 1.93
CA ASP A 957 25.16 -59.90 2.75
C ASP A 957 25.85 -58.81 3.59
N SER A 958 27.08 -59.03 4.06
CA SER A 958 27.79 -58.05 4.89
C SER A 958 28.20 -56.80 4.10
N PHE A 959 28.67 -57.00 2.85
CA PHE A 959 28.95 -55.90 1.92
C PHE A 959 27.69 -55.14 1.53
N ARG A 960 26.56 -55.83 1.29
CA ARG A 960 25.27 -55.19 0.99
C ARG A 960 24.76 -54.34 2.15
N ILE A 961 24.94 -54.78 3.40
CA ILE A 961 24.58 -54.00 4.59
C ILE A 961 25.47 -52.76 4.71
N TRP A 962 26.77 -52.88 4.48
CA TRP A 962 27.70 -51.73 4.46
C TRP A 962 27.35 -50.72 3.35
N GLN A 963 27.05 -51.21 2.15
CA GLN A 963 26.67 -50.40 0.99
C GLN A 963 25.33 -49.68 1.22
N ALA A 964 24.33 -50.37 1.77
CA ALA A 964 23.03 -49.77 2.11
C ALA A 964 23.19 -48.65 3.15
N ARG A 965 24.09 -48.82 4.14
CA ARG A 965 24.44 -47.78 5.12
C ARG A 965 25.07 -46.57 4.45
N LEU A 966 26.07 -46.76 3.58
CA LEU A 966 26.74 -45.69 2.86
C LEU A 966 25.78 -44.88 1.97
N VAL A 967 24.90 -45.57 1.24
CA VAL A 967 23.85 -44.93 0.43
C VAL A 967 22.92 -44.10 1.31
N ALA A 968 22.57 -44.58 2.49
CA ALA A 968 21.74 -43.85 3.44
C ALA A 968 22.43 -42.59 3.98
N GLU A 969 23.73 -42.62 4.29
CA GLU A 969 24.51 -41.43 4.71
C GLU A 969 24.57 -40.37 3.59
N MET A 970 24.83 -40.80 2.34
CA MET A 970 24.89 -39.89 1.18
C MET A 970 23.51 -39.26 0.88
N ARG A 971 22.43 -40.05 0.99
CA ARG A 971 21.06 -39.53 0.90
C ARG A 971 20.74 -38.56 2.03
N TYR A 972 21.21 -38.82 3.25
CA TYR A 972 21.03 -37.90 4.37
C TYR A 972 21.73 -36.57 4.10
N GLY A 973 23.00 -36.57 3.69
CA GLY A 973 23.76 -35.36 3.34
C GLY A 973 23.12 -34.54 2.21
N THR A 974 22.70 -35.19 1.12
CA THR A 974 22.01 -34.50 0.00
C THR A 974 20.68 -33.87 0.44
N THR A 975 19.92 -34.53 1.32
CA THR A 975 18.66 -33.96 1.85
C THR A 975 18.88 -32.78 2.80
N ALA A 976 19.97 -32.77 3.57
CA ALA A 976 20.35 -31.65 4.43
C ALA A 976 20.77 -30.42 3.59
N ILE A 977 21.60 -30.63 2.57
CA ILE A 977 22.01 -29.60 1.58
C ILE A 977 20.77 -29.03 0.88
N ARG A 978 19.81 -29.88 0.52
CA ARG A 978 18.56 -29.43 -0.09
C ARG A 978 17.72 -28.55 0.83
N SER A 979 17.59 -28.89 2.12
CA SER A 979 16.88 -28.03 3.07
C SER A 979 17.57 -26.68 3.26
N CYS A 980 18.90 -26.66 3.20
CA CYS A 980 19.71 -25.45 3.24
C CYS A 980 19.42 -24.54 2.03
N ALA A 981 19.37 -25.12 0.83
CA ALA A 981 19.01 -24.41 -0.40
C ALA A 981 17.60 -23.79 -0.35
N TRP A 982 16.61 -24.51 0.15
CA TRP A 982 15.25 -23.97 0.31
C TRP A 982 15.22 -22.83 1.34
N ALA A 983 15.93 -22.96 2.46
CA ALA A 983 16.00 -21.90 3.47
C ALA A 983 16.68 -20.63 2.93
N ALA A 984 17.70 -20.79 2.06
CA ALA A 984 18.39 -19.69 1.39
C ALA A 984 17.50 -18.96 0.37
N ILE A 985 16.67 -19.68 -0.40
CA ILE A 985 15.72 -19.08 -1.36
C ILE A 985 14.52 -18.46 -0.64
N LEU A 986 14.02 -19.11 0.42
CA LEU A 986 12.83 -18.64 1.13
C LEU A 986 13.07 -17.29 1.83
N ALA A 987 14.27 -17.03 2.34
CA ALA A 987 14.58 -15.79 3.06
C ALA A 987 14.33 -14.50 2.25
N PRO A 988 14.90 -14.33 1.04
CA PRO A 988 14.60 -13.16 0.21
C PRO A 988 13.15 -13.17 -0.30
N THR A 989 12.53 -14.34 -0.53
CA THR A 989 11.10 -14.36 -0.92
C THR A 989 10.17 -13.89 0.19
N THR A 990 10.48 -14.18 1.46
CA THR A 990 9.69 -13.67 2.59
C THR A 990 9.88 -12.17 2.78
N ILE A 991 11.07 -11.64 2.51
CA ILE A 991 11.28 -10.19 2.46
C ILE A 991 10.37 -9.57 1.39
N LEU A 992 10.41 -10.09 0.17
CA LEU A 992 9.62 -9.59 -0.95
C LEU A 992 8.10 -9.64 -0.68
N LEU A 993 7.60 -10.71 -0.07
CA LEU A 993 6.21 -10.80 0.39
C LEU A 993 5.92 -9.80 1.53
N GLY A 994 6.87 -9.61 2.45
CA GLY A 994 6.77 -8.67 3.56
C GLY A 994 6.60 -7.22 3.13
N ILE A 995 7.10 -6.83 1.95
CA ILE A 995 6.96 -5.46 1.40
C ILE A 995 5.50 -5.04 1.21
N GLY A 996 4.65 -6.01 0.87
CA GLY A 996 3.20 -5.82 0.75
C GLY A 996 2.50 -5.63 2.09
N LEU A 997 2.99 -6.30 3.15
CA LEU A 997 2.40 -6.28 4.49
C LEU A 997 2.82 -5.04 5.29
N TYR A 998 4.07 -4.61 5.14
CA TYR A 998 4.65 -3.49 5.86
C TYR A 998 5.74 -2.81 5.02
N PRO A 999 5.81 -1.47 4.98
CA PRO A 999 6.82 -0.79 4.17
C PRO A 999 8.23 -1.12 4.67
N PRO A 1000 9.12 -1.64 3.80
CA PRO A 1000 10.53 -1.82 4.14
C PRO A 1000 11.26 -0.49 4.17
N TYR A 1001 12.23 -0.37 5.07
CA TYR A 1001 13.21 0.71 4.96
C TYR A 1001 14.03 0.53 3.68
N GLY A 1002 14.09 1.57 2.84
CA GLY A 1002 14.81 1.51 1.57
C GLY A 1002 14.24 0.47 0.61
N GLU A 1003 12.95 0.56 0.28
CA GLU A 1003 12.23 -0.43 -0.55
C GLU A 1003 12.98 -0.84 -1.81
N ARG A 1004 13.49 0.12 -2.60
CA ARG A 1004 14.28 -0.17 -3.81
C ARG A 1004 15.55 -0.98 -3.53
N LEU A 1005 16.17 -0.73 -2.39
CA LEU A 1005 17.39 -1.43 -2.00
C LEU A 1005 17.09 -2.84 -1.49
N MET A 1006 16.06 -2.99 -0.64
CA MET A 1006 15.65 -4.30 -0.14
C MET A 1006 15.13 -5.21 -1.24
N THR A 1007 14.37 -4.64 -2.19
CA THR A 1007 13.92 -5.37 -3.38
C THR A 1007 15.09 -5.81 -4.24
N THR A 1008 16.00 -4.91 -4.59
CA THR A 1008 17.18 -5.25 -5.41
C THR A 1008 18.09 -6.27 -4.70
N ALA A 1009 18.40 -6.08 -3.42
CA ALA A 1009 19.18 -7.02 -2.63
C ALA A 1009 18.51 -8.40 -2.56
N SER A 1010 17.20 -8.47 -2.34
CA SER A 1010 16.45 -9.73 -2.28
C SER A 1010 16.42 -10.42 -3.65
N VAL A 1011 16.20 -9.67 -4.74
CA VAL A 1011 16.20 -10.21 -6.11
C VAL A 1011 17.58 -10.76 -6.47
N VAL A 1012 18.65 -10.00 -6.21
CA VAL A 1012 20.04 -10.46 -6.42
C VAL A 1012 20.30 -11.71 -5.59
N LEU A 1013 19.87 -11.74 -4.32
CA LEU A 1013 20.05 -12.91 -3.44
C LEU A 1013 19.28 -14.14 -3.96
N VAL A 1014 18.06 -13.98 -4.49
CA VAL A 1014 17.32 -15.08 -5.14
C VAL A 1014 18.10 -15.63 -6.33
N PHE A 1015 18.61 -14.77 -7.21
CA PHE A 1015 19.40 -15.19 -8.37
C PHE A 1015 20.70 -15.89 -7.97
N VAL A 1016 21.43 -15.35 -6.98
CA VAL A 1016 22.66 -15.95 -6.46
C VAL A 1016 22.36 -17.30 -5.81
N ALA A 1017 21.30 -17.40 -4.99
CA ALA A 1017 20.87 -18.66 -4.39
C ALA A 1017 20.53 -19.69 -5.46
N PHE A 1018 19.79 -19.29 -6.50
CA PHE A 1018 19.47 -20.15 -7.62
C PHE A 1018 20.73 -20.62 -8.37
N ALA A 1019 21.60 -19.71 -8.79
CA ALA A 1019 22.84 -20.05 -9.50
C ALA A 1019 23.74 -20.98 -8.67
N LEU A 1020 23.84 -20.74 -7.36
CA LEU A 1020 24.61 -21.59 -6.46
C LEU A 1020 23.99 -22.98 -6.33
N THR A 1021 22.67 -23.08 -6.16
CA THR A 1021 21.98 -24.39 -6.12
C THR A 1021 22.17 -25.17 -7.42
N MET A 1022 22.11 -24.51 -8.57
CA MET A 1022 22.37 -25.13 -9.86
C MET A 1022 23.83 -25.61 -9.96
N SER A 1023 24.80 -24.78 -9.54
CA SER A 1023 26.20 -25.16 -9.51
C SER A 1023 26.46 -26.37 -8.59
N VAL A 1024 25.82 -26.42 -7.42
CA VAL A 1024 25.92 -27.55 -6.48
C VAL A 1024 25.32 -28.81 -7.10
N VAL A 1025 24.16 -28.72 -7.75
CA VAL A 1025 23.55 -29.86 -8.46
C VAL A 1025 24.51 -30.42 -9.51
N ILE A 1026 25.05 -29.56 -10.38
CA ILE A 1026 25.97 -29.97 -11.43
C ILE A 1026 27.22 -30.64 -10.84
N LYS A 1027 27.80 -30.08 -9.77
CA LYS A 1027 28.97 -30.66 -9.10
C LYS A 1027 28.68 -32.00 -8.44
N LEU A 1028 27.51 -32.18 -7.83
CA LEU A 1028 27.12 -33.44 -7.21
C LEU A 1028 26.87 -34.53 -8.28
N GLU A 1029 26.31 -34.16 -9.42
CA GLU A 1029 26.08 -35.08 -10.54
C GLU A 1029 27.39 -35.46 -11.26
N GLN A 1030 28.34 -34.53 -11.40
CA GLN A 1030 29.66 -34.80 -12.00
C GLN A 1030 30.58 -35.66 -11.13
N HIS A 1031 30.24 -35.86 -9.85
CA HIS A 1031 31.12 -36.56 -8.92
C HIS A 1031 31.12 -38.08 -9.17
N PRO A 1032 32.29 -38.76 -9.24
CA PRO A 1032 32.40 -40.15 -9.69
C PRO A 1032 31.61 -41.17 -8.86
N LEU A 1033 31.37 -40.88 -7.58
CA LEU A 1033 30.55 -41.73 -6.69
C LEU A 1033 29.08 -41.33 -6.61
N LEU A 1034 28.80 -40.02 -6.63
CA LEU A 1034 27.45 -39.52 -6.38
C LEU A 1034 26.64 -39.53 -7.68
N GLY A 1035 27.26 -39.20 -8.82
CA GLY A 1035 26.63 -39.24 -10.14
C GLY A 1035 25.92 -40.56 -10.46
N PRO A 1036 26.58 -41.73 -10.32
CA PRO A 1036 25.95 -43.03 -10.55
C PRO A 1036 24.76 -43.34 -9.63
N LEU A 1037 24.66 -42.69 -8.47
CA LEU A 1037 23.51 -42.83 -7.56
C LEU A 1037 22.24 -42.13 -8.12
N PHE A 1038 22.42 -41.24 -9.11
CA PHE A 1038 21.38 -40.36 -9.65
C PHE A 1038 21.02 -40.69 -11.10
N THR A 1039 21.98 -41.17 -11.90
CA THR A 1039 21.82 -41.41 -13.35
C THR A 1039 21.72 -42.90 -13.69
N LEU A 1040 20.91 -43.23 -14.71
CA LEU A 1040 20.64 -44.63 -15.10
C LEU A 1040 21.83 -45.27 -15.85
N ASN A 1041 22.50 -44.48 -16.68
CA ASN A 1041 23.75 -44.81 -17.37
C ASN A 1041 24.81 -43.82 -16.87
N ARG A 1042 26.08 -44.21 -16.81
CA ARG A 1042 27.24 -43.35 -16.42
C ARG A 1042 27.47 -42.13 -17.34
N ASP A 1043 26.45 -41.70 -18.08
CA ASP A 1043 26.49 -40.61 -19.05
C ASP A 1043 26.37 -39.25 -18.39
N LYS A 1044 27.17 -38.30 -18.91
CA LYS A 1044 27.10 -36.88 -18.61
C LYS A 1044 25.73 -36.36 -19.05
N LEU A 1045 24.85 -36.07 -18.10
CA LEU A 1045 23.56 -35.46 -18.40
C LEU A 1045 23.75 -34.12 -19.12
N SER A 1046 22.94 -33.88 -20.16
CA SER A 1046 22.88 -32.59 -20.84
C SER A 1046 22.31 -31.53 -19.90
N PHE A 1047 22.75 -30.28 -20.05
CA PHE A 1047 22.21 -29.10 -19.36
C PHE A 1047 20.66 -29.05 -19.34
N GLY A 1048 20.01 -29.60 -20.38
CA GLY A 1048 18.55 -29.70 -20.49
C GLY A 1048 17.89 -30.60 -19.44
N GLY A 1049 18.54 -31.68 -18.99
CA GLY A 1049 17.98 -32.56 -17.95
C GLY A 1049 18.01 -31.93 -16.55
N VAL A 1050 19.06 -31.16 -16.25
CA VAL A 1050 19.17 -30.35 -15.02
C VAL A 1050 18.10 -29.27 -14.99
N ILE A 1051 17.88 -28.59 -16.13
CA ILE A 1051 16.80 -27.61 -16.27
C ILE A 1051 15.44 -28.28 -16.09
N GLY A 1052 15.15 -29.42 -16.72
CA GLY A 1052 13.88 -30.13 -16.57
C GLY A 1052 13.58 -30.54 -15.13
N ALA A 1053 14.60 -30.97 -14.37
CA ALA A 1053 14.45 -31.35 -12.96
C ALA A 1053 14.29 -30.15 -12.00
N LEU A 1054 14.79 -28.98 -12.39
CA LEU A 1054 14.63 -27.72 -11.66
C LEU A 1054 13.43 -26.89 -12.15
N TRP A 1055 12.85 -27.21 -13.31
CA TRP A 1055 11.80 -26.43 -13.97
C TRP A 1055 10.57 -26.20 -13.10
N GLY A 1056 10.06 -27.25 -12.44
CA GLY A 1056 8.92 -27.09 -11.52
C GLY A 1056 9.23 -26.18 -10.32
N LYS A 1057 10.50 -26.10 -9.91
CA LYS A 1057 10.97 -25.20 -8.84
C LYS A 1057 11.21 -23.79 -9.38
N LEU A 1058 11.63 -23.67 -10.64
CA LEU A 1058 11.80 -22.42 -11.38
C LEU A 1058 10.45 -21.76 -11.64
N ILE A 1059 9.43 -22.53 -12.03
CA ILE A 1059 8.04 -22.07 -12.13
C ILE A 1059 7.54 -21.64 -10.76
N ALA A 1060 7.74 -22.41 -9.69
CA ALA A 1060 7.31 -22.00 -8.36
C ALA A 1060 7.98 -20.69 -7.90
N ALA A 1061 9.30 -20.56 -8.13
CA ALA A 1061 10.03 -19.33 -7.86
C ALA A 1061 9.55 -18.17 -8.72
N ALA A 1062 9.32 -18.39 -10.03
CA ALA A 1062 8.80 -17.38 -10.96
C ALA A 1062 7.36 -16.96 -10.61
N VAL A 1063 6.49 -17.89 -10.21
CA VAL A 1063 5.13 -17.60 -9.74
C VAL A 1063 5.14 -16.75 -8.46
N ILE A 1064 6.19 -16.84 -7.64
CA ILE A 1064 6.37 -15.97 -6.48
C ILE A 1064 7.02 -14.63 -6.89
N LEU A 1065 7.96 -14.65 -7.83
CA LEU A 1065 8.73 -13.48 -8.26
C LEU A 1065 7.94 -12.53 -9.18
N ILE A 1066 7.09 -13.09 -10.05
CA ILE A 1066 6.27 -12.34 -11.03
C ILE A 1066 5.30 -11.38 -10.32
N PRO A 1067 4.51 -11.79 -9.31
CA PRO A 1067 3.69 -10.88 -8.49
C PRO A 1067 4.45 -9.71 -7.86
N VAL A 1068 5.70 -9.96 -7.49
CA VAL A 1068 6.53 -9.01 -6.75
C VAL A 1068 7.21 -8.02 -7.70
N LEU A 1069 7.75 -8.52 -8.82
CA LEU A 1069 8.45 -7.72 -9.82
C LEU A 1069 7.49 -6.99 -10.76
N PHE A 1070 6.34 -7.63 -11.04
CA PHE A 1070 5.32 -7.15 -11.96
C PHE A 1070 3.93 -7.31 -11.32
N PRO A 1071 3.58 -6.49 -10.31
CA PRO A 1071 2.27 -6.54 -9.66
C PRO A 1071 1.11 -6.42 -10.65
N ASP A 1072 1.32 -5.74 -11.78
CA ASP A 1072 0.31 -5.56 -12.84
C ASP A 1072 0.18 -6.79 -13.76
N ALA A 1073 1.18 -7.68 -13.78
CA ALA A 1073 1.10 -8.96 -14.51
C ALA A 1073 0.09 -9.92 -13.85
N LEU A 1074 -0.10 -9.83 -12.53
CA LEU A 1074 -1.12 -10.60 -11.82
C LEU A 1074 -2.53 -10.17 -12.19
N SER A 1075 -2.79 -8.86 -12.38
CA SER A 1075 -4.08 -8.40 -12.91
C SER A 1075 -4.31 -8.89 -14.34
N GLY A 1076 -3.26 -9.00 -15.15
CA GLY A 1076 -3.32 -9.62 -16.48
C GLY A 1076 -3.65 -11.11 -16.42
N LEU A 1077 -3.02 -11.86 -15.50
CA LEU A 1077 -3.23 -13.30 -15.33
C LEU A 1077 -4.60 -13.61 -14.71
N TYR A 1078 -5.06 -12.76 -13.79
CA TYR A 1078 -6.42 -12.81 -13.24
C TYR A 1078 -7.47 -12.44 -14.29
N GLY A 1079 -7.22 -11.43 -15.12
CA GLY A 1079 -8.07 -11.11 -16.27
C GLY A 1079 -8.11 -12.24 -17.30
N LEU A 1080 -6.99 -12.95 -17.49
CA LEU A 1080 -6.90 -14.12 -18.37
C LEU A 1080 -7.66 -15.30 -17.77
N LEU A 1081 -7.56 -15.54 -16.46
CA LEU A 1081 -8.37 -16.52 -15.73
C LEU A 1081 -9.87 -16.18 -15.77
N GLN A 1082 -10.25 -14.91 -15.56
CA GLN A 1082 -11.63 -14.43 -15.72
C GLN A 1082 -12.13 -14.58 -17.16
N SER A 1083 -11.27 -14.35 -18.16
CA SER A 1083 -11.64 -14.54 -19.56
C SER A 1083 -11.83 -16.01 -19.93
N ILE A 1084 -11.10 -16.91 -19.26
CA ILE A 1084 -11.26 -18.36 -19.40
C ILE A 1084 -12.54 -18.82 -18.69
N ASP A 1085 -12.85 -18.25 -17.52
CA ASP A 1085 -14.13 -18.52 -16.83
C ASP A 1085 -15.33 -17.91 -17.58
N SER A 1086 -15.17 -16.80 -18.32
CA SER A 1086 -16.22 -16.26 -19.19
C SER A 1086 -16.37 -16.99 -20.53
N LEU A 1087 -15.45 -17.91 -20.84
CA LEU A 1087 -15.53 -18.81 -22.01
C LEU A 1087 -16.18 -20.17 -21.66
N ARG A 1088 -16.48 -20.40 -20.37
CA ARG A 1088 -17.34 -21.48 -19.89
C ARG A 1088 -18.75 -20.96 -19.65
#